data_AF-A0A847XA14-F1
#
_entry.id   AF-A0A847XA14-F1
#
_cell.length_a   1.000
_cell.length_b   1.000
_cell.length_c   1.000
_cell.angle_alpha   90.00
_cell.angle_beta   90.00
_cell.angle_gamma   90.00
#
_symmetry.space_group_name_H-M   'P 1'
#
loop_
_entity.id
_entity.type
_entity.pdbx_description
1 polymer ?
#
loop_
_entity_poly.entity_id
_entity_poly.type
_entity_poly.pdbx_seq_one_letter_code
_entity_poly.pdbx_strand_id
1 'polypeptide(L)'
;MKNISELEFENEVIRYLTKIGGVKQWEYKEDIKTTEQLWENFKVILEQNNQARLDEPLSNSEFNQVKKIISEIQTPYQAGQFLYGVNGVSEIEIDLDNGKHVFLTVFDQAQVGGGNTVYQIVNQINRPKVVDGKPNRRFDITMLINGLPIIQIELKKALHSATESLNQMEQYIAEKQYSDIFSTLQILIGMTPYDIRYMANTALQSFNQDFAFNWQNEEDARPVRSWKTFAEKVLSIPMAHDMATRYMILDGTKNKESIKVMRPYQVYATKRVLDKVQKHDFKHDEGRIGYIWHTTGSGKTITSFKTAWLASRLPNVDKVVFLVDRIALTNQTADAYKAYDPIASFEGKSGVVSETANISDLHNKLTKKSENSIIVTSIQKMSRYVARDSFKKLDENILFIVDEAHRSTGDGTENEGMLERIRGALPTSAWVGYTGTPKFPETQEIFGELLHAYTIKEAIADRNVLGFKVEFKETIEAPENPTQEDIDDRIRGSVYDTSPNHVELVVADILENWDKRSNERKYNALFTVHVGGNKPSTPRAMEYFDKFNEENMKLPIEKRIKVAVSFSADTSNSSNQLRTNENLHRAMNVYNAMFKTTFDMTSVKAYQEDIARRLNKTADDGNYLDLVIVVDQFLTGFDAPEMNTLYVDRTLKGGGLIQAYSRTNRMHNHIDKPWGNVVNYRWPEQNEYEMNQAFAVYSNRASADEQLSLDELKGSNEESGILSKPFSAVKNDLQEVVKKLSDLTDGFNQLSPSEREQDETFEQLKEYNRLLSQLKQYTQDDDGNSVSAYDDTEDFYNRIGITKDEEVILTTVIAGELKEIRARKEDIDISQVNLSMVHIHDVKINYDYLIELIAKMADEVHANDYKKAEKTRSEI
;
A
#
# COMPACT_ATOMS: atom_id res chain seq x y z
N MET A 1 -13.16 34.25 11.17
CA MET A 1 -13.02 32.78 11.12
C MET A 1 -12.23 32.16 12.27
N LYS A 2 -11.21 32.81 12.88
CA LYS A 2 -10.44 32.21 14.01
C LYS A 2 -11.22 31.97 15.31
N ASN A 3 -12.39 32.60 15.52
CA ASN A 3 -13.19 32.51 16.76
C ASN A 3 -14.58 31.86 16.58
N ILE A 4 -14.83 31.14 15.48
CA ILE A 4 -16.11 30.44 15.28
C ILE A 4 -16.14 29.23 16.21
N SER A 5 -17.20 29.09 17.00
CA SER A 5 -17.38 27.91 17.85
C SER A 5 -17.60 26.64 17.00
N GLU A 6 -17.30 25.47 17.56
CA GLU A 6 -17.48 24.20 16.84
C GLU A 6 -18.93 24.00 16.40
N LEU A 7 -19.89 24.36 17.27
CA LEU A 7 -21.32 24.33 16.97
C LEU A 7 -21.73 25.30 15.85
N GLU A 8 -21.15 26.50 15.80
CA GLU A 8 -21.40 27.43 14.69
C GLU A 8 -20.82 26.91 13.37
N PHE A 9 -19.63 26.29 13.42
CA PHE A 9 -19.02 25.67 12.26
C PHE A 9 -19.85 24.48 11.76
N GLU A 10 -20.31 23.62 12.66
CA GLU A 10 -21.23 22.52 12.36
C GLU A 10 -22.51 23.01 11.66
N ASN A 11 -23.14 24.05 12.19
CA ASN A 11 -24.33 24.67 11.58
C ASN A 11 -24.02 25.30 10.22
N GLU A 12 -22.80 25.81 9.99
CA GLU A 12 -22.37 26.27 8.67
C GLU A 12 -22.23 25.10 7.70
N VAL A 13 -21.61 23.99 8.13
CA VAL A 13 -21.44 22.77 7.34
C VAL A 13 -22.79 22.20 6.94
N ILE A 14 -23.71 22.00 7.88
CA ILE A 14 -25.05 21.47 7.61
C ILE A 14 -25.79 22.36 6.61
N ARG A 15 -25.83 23.68 6.85
CA ARG A 15 -26.48 24.62 5.93
C ARG A 15 -25.89 24.55 4.53
N TYR A 16 -24.57 24.44 4.41
CA TYR A 16 -23.91 24.30 3.12
C TYR A 16 -24.28 23.01 2.41
N LEU A 17 -24.24 21.87 3.11
CA LEU A 17 -24.57 20.56 2.56
C LEU A 17 -26.02 20.47 2.09
N THR A 18 -26.97 21.18 2.71
CA THR A 18 -28.36 21.19 2.20
C THR A 18 -28.51 21.87 0.84
N LYS A 19 -27.61 22.81 0.48
CA LYS A 19 -27.72 23.67 -0.71
C LYS A 19 -26.38 23.86 -1.45
N ILE A 20 -25.63 22.79 -1.68
CA ILE A 20 -24.36 22.85 -2.41
C ILE A 20 -24.63 23.35 -3.85
N GLY A 21 -23.89 24.37 -4.28
CA GLY A 21 -24.06 24.95 -5.62
C GLY A 21 -25.45 25.57 -5.89
N GLY A 22 -26.22 25.86 -4.83
CA GLY A 22 -27.59 26.41 -4.95
C GLY A 22 -28.68 25.36 -5.26
N VAL A 23 -28.34 24.08 -5.31
CA VAL A 23 -29.28 22.97 -5.56
C VAL A 23 -29.54 22.22 -4.25
N LYS A 24 -30.78 21.78 -4.00
CA LYS A 24 -31.08 20.92 -2.84
C LYS A 24 -30.34 19.59 -3.00
N GLN A 25 -29.53 19.23 -2.02
CA GLN A 25 -28.74 17.98 -2.02
C GLN A 25 -29.22 17.07 -0.89
N TRP A 26 -29.00 17.50 0.36
CA TRP A 26 -29.35 16.76 1.56
C TRP A 26 -30.53 17.40 2.30
N GLU A 27 -31.36 16.58 2.92
CA GLU A 27 -32.42 17.05 3.83
C GLU A 27 -31.93 17.02 5.28
N TYR A 28 -31.88 18.18 5.93
CA TYR A 28 -31.53 18.25 7.35
C TYR A 28 -32.71 17.84 8.23
N LYS A 29 -32.50 16.89 9.15
CA LYS A 29 -33.46 16.40 10.13
C LYS A 29 -33.03 16.80 11.54
N GLU A 30 -33.38 18.02 11.93
CA GLU A 30 -32.98 18.62 13.22
C GLU A 30 -33.51 17.82 14.42
N ASP A 31 -34.71 17.27 14.34
CA ASP A 31 -35.42 16.63 15.47
C ASP A 31 -34.88 15.23 15.84
N ILE A 32 -34.04 14.63 14.99
CA ILE A 32 -33.47 13.30 15.22
C ILE A 32 -32.17 13.45 16.02
N LYS A 33 -32.19 13.00 17.27
CA LYS A 33 -31.11 13.11 18.27
C LYS A 33 -30.80 11.81 19.00
N THR A 34 -31.60 10.75 18.85
CA THR A 34 -31.36 9.44 19.50
C THR A 34 -31.39 8.29 18.51
N THR A 35 -30.86 7.15 18.95
CA THR A 35 -30.87 5.90 18.17
C THR A 35 -32.30 5.43 17.84
N GLU A 36 -33.25 5.59 18.76
CA GLU A 36 -34.65 5.21 18.54
C GLU A 36 -35.31 6.07 17.46
N GLN A 37 -35.00 7.37 17.43
CA GLN A 37 -35.52 8.27 16.40
C GLN A 37 -34.91 7.97 15.01
N LEU A 38 -33.65 7.54 14.96
CA LEU A 38 -33.02 7.06 13.73
C LEU A 38 -33.72 5.80 13.21
N TRP A 39 -34.02 4.85 14.08
CA TRP A 39 -34.77 3.65 13.73
C TRP A 39 -36.17 3.96 13.21
N GLU A 40 -36.88 4.91 13.83
CA GLU A 40 -38.21 5.34 13.36
C GLU A 40 -38.14 5.99 11.98
N ASN A 41 -37.15 6.88 11.77
CA ASN A 41 -36.92 7.49 10.46
C ASN A 41 -36.59 6.44 9.38
N PHE A 42 -35.74 5.48 9.71
CA PHE A 42 -35.44 4.36 8.81
C PHE A 42 -36.67 3.52 8.48
N LYS A 43 -37.51 3.21 9.48
CA LYS A 43 -38.77 2.47 9.32
C LYS A 43 -39.67 3.14 8.29
N VAL A 44 -39.91 4.44 8.45
CA VAL A 44 -40.77 5.22 7.54
C VAL A 44 -40.25 5.18 6.11
N ILE A 45 -38.95 5.34 5.90
CA ILE A 45 -38.33 5.29 4.57
C ILE A 45 -38.43 3.87 3.99
N LEU A 46 -38.16 2.85 4.79
CA LEU A 46 -38.24 1.46 4.38
C LEU A 46 -39.65 1.08 3.91
N GLU A 47 -40.68 1.47 4.67
CA GLU A 47 -42.09 1.26 4.32
C GLU A 47 -42.45 1.99 3.03
N GLN A 48 -42.04 3.25 2.88
CA GLN A 48 -42.27 4.05 1.66
C GLN A 48 -41.64 3.40 0.43
N ASN A 49 -40.41 2.92 0.56
CA ASN A 49 -39.68 2.31 -0.55
C ASN A 49 -40.22 0.92 -0.93
N ASN A 50 -41.00 0.30 -0.04
CA ASN A 50 -41.53 -1.06 -0.20
C ASN A 50 -43.06 -1.14 -0.18
N GLN A 51 -43.78 -0.03 -0.44
CA GLN A 51 -45.25 -0.01 -0.47
C GLN A 51 -45.88 -1.04 -1.41
N ALA A 52 -45.21 -1.39 -2.51
CA ALA A 52 -45.70 -2.43 -3.43
C ALA A 52 -45.64 -3.85 -2.83
N ARG A 53 -44.91 -4.05 -1.73
CA ARG A 53 -44.68 -5.34 -1.08
C ARG A 53 -45.43 -5.46 0.26
N LEU A 54 -45.87 -4.32 0.82
CA LEU A 54 -46.52 -4.18 2.12
C LEU A 54 -47.99 -3.77 1.96
N ASP A 55 -48.90 -4.52 2.58
CA ASP A 55 -50.34 -4.19 2.59
C ASP A 55 -50.67 -3.16 3.69
N GLU A 56 -49.91 -3.18 4.79
CA GLU A 56 -50.01 -2.26 5.94
C GLU A 56 -48.59 -1.88 6.43
N PRO A 57 -48.43 -0.79 7.21
CA PRO A 57 -47.16 -0.46 7.85
C PRO A 57 -46.65 -1.59 8.74
N LEU A 58 -45.33 -1.71 8.88
CA LEU A 58 -44.70 -2.79 9.63
C LEU A 58 -45.09 -2.72 11.11
N SER A 59 -45.49 -3.85 11.68
CA SER A 59 -45.70 -3.98 13.11
C SER A 59 -44.37 -3.89 13.86
N ASN A 60 -44.42 -3.71 15.18
CA ASN A 60 -43.21 -3.69 16.01
C ASN A 60 -42.47 -5.04 15.95
N SER A 61 -43.19 -6.15 15.81
CA SER A 61 -42.60 -7.49 15.72
C SER A 61 -41.85 -7.67 14.39
N GLU A 62 -42.50 -7.30 13.28
CA GLU A 62 -41.94 -7.36 11.94
C GLU A 62 -40.69 -6.47 11.81
N PHE A 63 -40.78 -5.22 12.28
CA PHE A 63 -39.64 -4.29 12.22
C PHE A 63 -38.50 -4.69 13.17
N ASN A 64 -38.78 -5.38 14.27
CA ASN A 64 -37.72 -5.92 15.13
C ASN A 64 -36.88 -7.00 14.44
N GLN A 65 -37.43 -7.74 13.46
CA GLN A 65 -36.65 -8.65 12.61
C GLN A 65 -35.64 -7.86 11.77
N VAL A 66 -36.07 -6.74 11.17
CA VAL A 66 -35.20 -5.83 10.41
C VAL A 66 -34.08 -5.27 11.29
N LYS A 67 -34.43 -4.76 12.48
CA LYS A 67 -33.44 -4.28 13.46
C LYS A 67 -32.43 -5.35 13.79
N LYS A 68 -32.89 -6.56 14.12
CA LYS A 68 -32.02 -7.69 14.47
C LYS A 68 -30.99 -7.96 13.38
N ILE A 69 -31.40 -8.03 12.12
CA ILE A 69 -30.50 -8.32 10.98
C ILE A 69 -29.42 -7.24 10.84
N ILE A 70 -29.78 -5.96 10.95
CA ILE A 70 -28.81 -4.86 10.85
C ILE A 70 -27.89 -4.82 12.09
N SER A 71 -28.44 -5.00 13.29
CA SER A 71 -27.66 -4.97 14.54
C SER A 71 -26.73 -6.19 14.69
N GLU A 72 -26.96 -7.29 13.95
CA GLU A 72 -26.08 -8.46 13.89
C GLU A 72 -24.82 -8.23 13.05
N ILE A 73 -24.76 -7.17 12.23
CA ILE A 73 -23.55 -6.78 11.49
C ILE A 73 -22.45 -6.38 12.49
N GLN A 74 -21.35 -7.15 12.52
CA GLN A 74 -20.26 -6.98 13.50
C GLN A 74 -19.05 -6.24 12.95
N THR A 75 -18.84 -6.24 11.63
CA THR A 75 -17.64 -5.67 11.02
C THR A 75 -17.97 -4.69 9.90
N PRO A 76 -17.11 -3.68 9.63
CA PRO A 76 -17.28 -2.80 8.48
C PRO A 76 -17.31 -3.54 7.14
N TYR A 77 -16.61 -4.68 7.05
CA TYR A 77 -16.66 -5.57 5.89
C TYR A 77 -18.06 -6.15 5.67
N GLN A 78 -18.66 -6.72 6.72
CA GLN A 78 -20.05 -7.22 6.66
C GLN A 78 -21.04 -6.10 6.34
N ALA A 79 -20.82 -4.90 6.87
CA ALA A 79 -21.62 -3.72 6.55
C ALA A 79 -21.54 -3.36 5.06
N GLY A 80 -20.32 -3.40 4.49
CA GLY A 80 -20.11 -3.21 3.06
C GLY A 80 -20.78 -4.30 2.22
N GLN A 81 -20.73 -5.56 2.64
CA GLN A 81 -21.45 -6.66 1.97
C GLN A 81 -22.97 -6.47 2.03
N PHE A 82 -23.48 -6.06 3.18
CA PHE A 82 -24.90 -5.77 3.40
C PHE A 82 -25.38 -4.65 2.47
N LEU A 83 -24.68 -3.51 2.44
CA LEU A 83 -25.04 -2.39 1.56
C LEU A 83 -24.87 -2.74 0.08
N TYR A 84 -23.89 -3.59 -0.22
CA TYR A 84 -23.65 -3.99 -1.60
C TYR A 84 -24.78 -4.91 -2.12
N GLY A 85 -25.21 -5.86 -1.29
CA GLY A 85 -26.33 -6.76 -1.59
C GLY A 85 -26.09 -7.68 -2.80
N VAL A 86 -27.16 -8.25 -3.33
CA VAL A 86 -27.10 -9.11 -4.52
C VAL A 86 -27.34 -8.25 -5.76
N ASN A 87 -26.42 -8.31 -6.73
CA ASN A 87 -26.50 -7.53 -7.98
C ASN A 87 -26.66 -6.00 -7.76
N GLY A 88 -26.19 -5.48 -6.63
CA GLY A 88 -26.28 -4.06 -6.29
C GLY A 88 -27.53 -3.68 -5.49
N VAL A 89 -28.38 -4.64 -5.15
CA VAL A 89 -29.60 -4.43 -4.37
C VAL A 89 -29.50 -5.19 -3.03
N SER A 90 -29.58 -4.44 -1.94
CA SER A 90 -29.67 -4.98 -0.58
C SER A 90 -31.13 -5.19 -0.21
N GLU A 91 -31.47 -6.42 0.14
CA GLU A 91 -32.81 -6.79 0.59
C GLU A 91 -32.74 -7.53 1.92
N ILE A 92 -33.73 -7.29 2.78
CA ILE A 92 -33.91 -7.99 4.05
C ILE A 92 -35.14 -8.88 3.94
N GLU A 93 -34.99 -10.15 4.29
CA GLU A 93 -36.09 -11.11 4.38
C GLU A 93 -36.76 -11.02 5.76
N ILE A 94 -38.09 -10.90 5.77
CA ILE A 94 -38.90 -10.92 6.99
C ILE A 94 -40.19 -11.73 6.82
N ASP A 95 -40.72 -12.18 7.95
CA ASP A 95 -42.03 -12.80 8.05
C ASP A 95 -43.04 -11.76 8.54
N LEU A 96 -44.08 -11.49 7.74
CA LEU A 96 -45.19 -10.64 8.15
C LEU A 96 -46.10 -11.37 9.14
N ASP A 97 -46.84 -10.61 9.95
CA ASP A 97 -47.76 -11.11 10.98
C ASP A 97 -48.90 -11.94 10.37
N ASN A 98 -49.20 -11.76 9.09
CA ASN A 98 -50.14 -12.57 8.32
C ASN A 98 -49.57 -13.89 7.77
N GLY A 99 -48.29 -14.20 8.07
CA GLY A 99 -47.58 -15.39 7.63
C GLY A 99 -46.97 -15.31 6.22
N LYS A 100 -47.03 -14.16 5.55
CA LYS A 100 -46.41 -13.94 4.23
C LYS A 100 -44.92 -13.62 4.40
N HIS A 101 -44.09 -14.34 3.66
CA HIS A 101 -42.66 -14.04 3.53
C HIS A 101 -42.46 -12.92 2.48
N VAL A 102 -41.70 -11.89 2.84
CA VAL A 102 -41.38 -10.78 1.92
C VAL A 102 -39.90 -10.40 2.01
N PHE A 103 -39.37 -9.95 0.86
CA PHE A 103 -38.08 -9.28 0.79
C PHE A 103 -38.33 -7.78 0.78
N LEU A 104 -37.67 -7.01 1.63
CA LEU A 104 -37.75 -5.55 1.66
C LEU A 104 -36.45 -4.98 1.10
N THR A 105 -36.53 -4.17 0.05
CA THR A 105 -35.38 -3.46 -0.50
C THR A 105 -34.97 -2.34 0.46
N VAL A 106 -33.74 -2.42 0.96
CA VAL A 106 -33.16 -1.45 1.90
C VAL A 106 -32.26 -0.45 1.18
N PHE A 107 -31.47 -0.95 0.22
CA PHE A 107 -30.49 -0.14 -0.50
C PHE A 107 -30.41 -0.59 -1.95
N ASP A 108 -30.43 0.35 -2.89
CA ASP A 108 -30.23 0.11 -4.32
C ASP A 108 -29.13 1.04 -4.83
N GLN A 109 -27.98 0.47 -5.18
CA GLN A 109 -26.81 1.22 -5.63
C GLN A 109 -27.00 1.90 -6.99
N ALA A 110 -27.98 1.48 -7.80
CA ALA A 110 -28.24 2.07 -9.10
C ALA A 110 -29.06 3.37 -8.99
N GLN A 111 -29.83 3.54 -7.91
CA GLN A 111 -30.71 4.69 -7.68
C GLN A 111 -29.94 5.85 -7.05
N VAL A 112 -29.19 6.59 -7.87
CA VAL A 112 -28.38 7.73 -7.42
C VAL A 112 -29.00 9.07 -7.83
N GLY A 113 -29.15 10.00 -6.90
CA GLY A 113 -29.59 11.37 -7.18
C GLY A 113 -31.02 11.52 -7.73
N GLY A 114 -31.78 10.42 -7.74
CA GLY A 114 -33.18 10.32 -8.19
C GLY A 114 -33.75 8.94 -7.84
N GLY A 115 -35.05 8.75 -8.04
CA GLY A 115 -35.76 7.52 -7.66
C GLY A 115 -36.25 7.55 -6.21
N ASN A 116 -36.21 6.39 -5.54
CA ASN A 116 -36.68 6.21 -4.16
C ASN A 116 -35.59 6.47 -3.10
N THR A 117 -34.39 6.90 -3.51
CA THR A 117 -33.29 7.13 -2.58
C THR A 117 -33.45 8.44 -1.82
N VAL A 118 -33.40 8.37 -0.49
CA VAL A 118 -33.57 9.52 0.41
C VAL A 118 -32.22 9.89 1.04
N TYR A 119 -31.82 11.15 0.92
CA TYR A 119 -30.56 11.67 1.45
C TYR A 119 -30.82 12.64 2.60
N GLN A 120 -30.36 12.30 3.80
CA GLN A 120 -30.61 13.08 5.01
C GLN A 120 -29.32 13.38 5.79
N ILE A 121 -29.35 14.46 6.56
CA ILE A 121 -28.30 14.81 7.53
C ILE A 121 -28.95 14.90 8.91
N VAL A 122 -28.32 14.28 9.88
CA VAL A 122 -28.62 14.46 11.31
C VAL A 122 -27.38 14.96 12.02
N ASN A 123 -27.56 15.54 13.20
CA ASN A 123 -26.45 16.05 13.99
C ASN A 123 -26.70 15.89 15.49
N GLN A 124 -25.63 15.90 16.28
CA GLN A 124 -25.67 15.82 17.74
C GLN A 124 -26.42 14.56 18.24
N ILE A 125 -26.15 13.41 17.61
CA ILE A 125 -26.79 12.14 17.98
C ILE A 125 -26.22 11.66 19.31
N ASN A 126 -27.07 11.57 20.33
CA ASN A 126 -26.72 11.03 21.63
C ASN A 126 -26.62 9.50 21.58
N ARG A 127 -25.47 8.98 22.01
CA ARG A 127 -25.17 7.56 22.06
C ARG A 127 -24.92 7.14 23.51
N PRO A 128 -25.81 6.33 24.11
CA PRO A 128 -25.59 5.78 25.44
C PRO A 128 -24.30 4.94 25.49
N LYS A 129 -23.67 4.88 26.66
CA LYS A 129 -22.52 3.98 26.87
C LYS A 129 -22.89 2.52 26.56
N VAL A 130 -22.05 1.86 25.78
CA VAL A 130 -22.19 0.41 25.47
C VAL A 130 -21.28 -0.41 26.38
N VAL A 131 -20.13 0.14 26.76
CA VAL A 131 -19.14 -0.49 27.65
C VAL A 131 -19.27 0.11 29.04
N ASP A 132 -19.33 -0.76 30.06
CA ASP A 132 -19.39 -0.32 31.46
C ASP A 132 -18.17 0.52 31.85
N GLY A 133 -18.42 1.57 32.63
CA GLY A 133 -17.38 2.52 33.05
C GLY A 133 -17.03 3.61 32.02
N LYS A 134 -17.55 3.55 30.79
CA LYS A 134 -17.36 4.61 29.77
C LYS A 134 -18.49 5.66 29.79
N PRO A 135 -18.23 6.90 29.36
CA PRO A 135 -19.26 7.94 29.29
C PRO A 135 -20.20 7.74 28.10
N ASN A 136 -21.34 8.43 28.12
CA ASN A 136 -22.16 8.58 26.91
C ASN A 136 -21.39 9.40 25.87
N ARG A 137 -21.63 9.12 24.59
CA ARG A 137 -21.03 9.84 23.46
C ARG A 137 -22.07 10.67 22.72
N ARG A 138 -21.58 11.58 21.91
CA ARG A 138 -22.40 12.42 21.05
C ARG A 138 -21.68 12.62 19.73
N PHE A 139 -22.33 12.24 18.65
CA PHE A 139 -21.78 12.33 17.29
C PHE A 139 -22.15 13.65 16.65
N ASP A 140 -21.19 14.30 16.00
CA ASP A 140 -21.37 15.65 15.46
C ASP A 140 -22.32 15.66 14.26
N ILE A 141 -21.89 15.15 13.11
CA ILE A 141 -22.73 15.09 11.89
C ILE A 141 -22.73 13.65 11.35
N THR A 142 -23.92 13.11 11.08
CA THR A 142 -24.07 11.82 10.40
C THR A 142 -24.90 12.01 9.14
N MET A 143 -24.39 11.48 8.02
CA MET A 143 -25.08 11.51 6.72
C MET A 143 -25.75 10.16 6.49
N LEU A 144 -27.04 10.21 6.17
CA LEU A 144 -27.90 9.04 6.01
C LEU A 144 -28.30 8.85 4.56
N ILE A 145 -28.21 7.60 4.08
CA ILE A 145 -28.78 7.19 2.79
C ILE A 145 -29.87 6.17 3.08
N ASN A 146 -31.09 6.45 2.64
CA ASN A 146 -32.30 5.71 3.00
C ASN A 146 -32.52 5.58 4.50
N GLY A 147 -32.08 6.56 5.29
CA GLY A 147 -32.17 6.53 6.76
C GLY A 147 -31.08 5.73 7.46
N LEU A 148 -30.22 5.00 6.72
CA LEU A 148 -29.07 4.29 7.29
C LEU A 148 -27.86 5.21 7.45
N PRO A 149 -27.15 5.18 8.60
CA PRO A 149 -25.86 5.86 8.78
C PRO A 149 -24.78 5.32 7.84
N ILE A 150 -24.26 6.17 6.95
CA ILE A 150 -23.24 5.79 5.96
C ILE A 150 -21.92 6.55 6.16
N ILE A 151 -21.99 7.86 6.46
CA ILE A 151 -20.82 8.73 6.64
C ILE A 151 -20.92 9.43 7.99
N GLN A 152 -19.87 9.33 8.79
CA GLN A 152 -19.72 10.03 10.06
C GLN A 152 -18.67 11.13 9.92
N ILE A 153 -19.01 12.34 10.37
CA ILE A 153 -18.13 13.51 10.35
C ILE A 153 -17.98 14.02 11.77
N GLU A 154 -16.74 14.10 12.25
CA GLU A 154 -16.39 14.71 13.54
C GLU A 154 -15.61 16.00 13.29
N LEU A 155 -16.07 17.08 13.92
CA LEU A 155 -15.58 18.42 13.66
C LEU A 155 -14.61 18.88 14.75
N LYS A 156 -13.67 19.75 14.37
CA LYS A 156 -12.90 20.55 15.31
C LYS A 156 -12.83 22.00 14.87
N LYS A 157 -12.51 22.87 15.82
CA LYS A 157 -12.21 24.29 15.56
C LYS A 157 -10.97 24.44 14.66
N ALA A 158 -10.85 25.62 14.04
CA ALA A 158 -9.80 25.92 13.06
C ALA A 158 -8.34 25.81 13.53
N LEU A 159 -8.09 25.79 14.83
CA LEU A 159 -6.74 25.70 15.41
C LEU A 159 -6.36 24.27 15.83
N HIS A 160 -7.26 23.30 15.63
CA HIS A 160 -7.03 21.89 15.93
C HIS A 160 -6.69 21.11 14.66
N SER A 161 -6.18 19.90 14.84
CA SER A 161 -5.91 18.97 13.74
C SER A 161 -7.12 18.08 13.44
N ALA A 162 -7.35 17.75 12.16
CA ALA A 162 -8.32 16.72 11.78
C ALA A 162 -7.95 15.34 12.35
N THR A 163 -6.69 15.12 12.71
CA THR A 163 -6.23 13.91 13.41
C THR A 163 -6.88 13.74 14.78
N GLU A 164 -7.16 14.82 15.50
CA GLU A 164 -7.86 14.74 16.80
C GLU A 164 -9.28 14.18 16.64
N SER A 165 -9.98 14.57 15.56
CA SER A 165 -11.27 13.97 15.20
C SER A 165 -11.16 12.47 14.94
N LEU A 166 -10.08 12.03 14.28
CA LEU A 166 -9.87 10.61 13.99
C LEU A 166 -9.53 9.81 15.25
N ASN A 167 -8.72 10.35 16.18
CA ASN A 167 -8.48 9.74 17.50
C ASN A 167 -9.81 9.53 18.25
N GLN A 168 -10.70 10.52 18.23
CA GLN A 168 -12.01 10.43 18.86
C GLN A 168 -12.86 9.31 18.21
N MET A 169 -12.82 9.16 16.89
CA MET A 169 -13.52 8.06 16.21
C MET A 169 -12.90 6.68 16.49
N GLU A 170 -11.58 6.59 16.67
CA GLU A 170 -10.93 5.35 17.13
C GLU A 170 -11.47 4.93 18.51
N GLN A 171 -11.61 5.90 19.42
CA GLN A 171 -12.23 5.68 20.72
C GLN A 171 -13.68 5.19 20.58
N TYR A 172 -14.45 5.72 19.63
CA TYR A 172 -15.80 5.26 19.34
C TYR A 172 -15.83 3.80 18.88
N ILE A 173 -14.87 3.37 18.07
CA ILE A 173 -14.72 1.97 17.67
C ILE A 173 -14.39 1.10 18.89
N ALA A 174 -13.43 1.52 19.72
CA ALA A 174 -13.03 0.79 20.93
C ALA A 174 -14.18 0.63 21.94
N GLU A 175 -15.05 1.63 22.02
CA GLU A 175 -16.22 1.65 22.90
C GLU A 175 -17.48 1.04 22.26
N LYS A 176 -17.35 0.41 21.08
CA LYS A 176 -18.45 -0.23 20.34
C LYS A 176 -19.60 0.73 20.03
N GLN A 177 -19.30 2.01 19.84
CA GLN A 177 -20.29 3.06 19.58
C GLN A 177 -20.86 3.00 18.16
N TYR A 178 -20.18 2.35 17.20
CA TYR A 178 -20.70 2.09 15.85
C TYR A 178 -21.46 0.75 15.74
N SER A 179 -22.21 0.42 16.78
CA SER A 179 -23.13 -0.72 16.81
C SER A 179 -24.58 -0.30 16.56
N ASP A 180 -25.47 -1.28 16.45
CA ASP A 180 -26.90 -1.09 16.20
C ASP A 180 -27.14 -0.47 14.81
N ILE A 181 -28.01 0.55 14.65
CA ILE A 181 -28.21 1.16 13.32
C ILE A 181 -26.92 1.75 12.71
N PHE A 182 -25.91 2.07 13.54
CA PHE A 182 -24.61 2.54 13.06
C PHE A 182 -23.69 1.42 12.56
N SER A 183 -24.09 0.16 12.68
CA SER A 183 -23.34 -0.97 12.11
C SER A 183 -23.20 -0.87 10.59
N THR A 184 -23.99 -0.03 9.89
CA THR A 184 -23.86 0.20 8.44
C THR A 184 -22.78 1.22 8.04
N LEU A 185 -22.13 1.88 9.01
CA LEU A 185 -21.21 3.00 8.77
C LEU A 185 -19.99 2.58 7.91
N GLN A 186 -19.76 3.32 6.82
CA GLN A 186 -18.69 3.02 5.85
C GLN A 186 -17.52 4.00 5.88
N ILE A 187 -17.79 5.31 6.00
CA ILE A 187 -16.77 6.36 5.83
C ILE A 187 -16.70 7.23 7.09
N LEU A 188 -15.47 7.49 7.52
CA LEU A 188 -15.11 8.36 8.65
C LEU A 188 -14.42 9.62 8.12
N ILE A 189 -14.84 10.80 8.57
CA ILE A 189 -14.29 12.09 8.13
C ILE A 189 -13.95 12.97 9.34
N GLY A 190 -12.67 13.20 9.58
CA GLY A 190 -12.19 14.24 10.49
C GLY A 190 -12.09 15.56 9.74
N MET A 191 -12.73 16.63 10.24
CA MET A 191 -12.80 17.89 9.50
C MET A 191 -12.66 19.12 10.39
N THR A 192 -11.76 20.00 9.98
CA THR A 192 -11.69 21.40 10.42
C THR A 192 -11.95 22.31 9.23
N PRO A 193 -12.04 23.65 9.41
CA PRO A 193 -12.17 24.56 8.28
C PRO A 193 -11.06 24.47 7.23
N TYR A 194 -9.86 24.00 7.60
CA TYR A 194 -8.65 24.02 6.75
C TYR A 194 -7.92 22.68 6.61
N ASP A 195 -8.31 21.67 7.36
CA ASP A 195 -7.75 20.32 7.24
C ASP A 195 -8.89 19.29 7.27
N ILE A 196 -8.90 18.41 6.27
CA ILE A 196 -9.95 17.41 6.09
C ILE A 196 -9.28 16.08 5.76
N ARG A 197 -9.58 15.08 6.56
CA ARG A 197 -9.10 13.71 6.36
C ARG A 197 -10.28 12.76 6.32
N TYR A 198 -10.25 11.85 5.36
CA TYR A 198 -11.26 10.80 5.23
C TYR A 198 -10.60 9.43 5.17
N MET A 199 -11.28 8.44 5.74
CA MET A 199 -10.86 7.04 5.69
C MET A 199 -12.08 6.12 5.66
N ALA A 200 -11.86 4.87 5.27
CA ALA A 200 -12.88 3.84 5.46
C ALA A 200 -12.96 3.46 6.95
N ASN A 201 -14.14 3.03 7.41
CA ASN A 201 -14.32 2.49 8.74
C ASN A 201 -13.57 1.15 8.88
N THR A 202 -12.98 0.88 10.04
CA THR A 202 -12.15 -0.32 10.27
C THR A 202 -12.47 -0.96 11.62
N ALA A 203 -12.03 -2.20 11.80
CA ALA A 203 -11.90 -2.76 13.13
C ALA A 203 -10.79 -2.03 13.91
N LEU A 204 -10.84 -2.06 15.25
CA LEU A 204 -9.90 -1.35 16.12
C LEU A 204 -8.44 -1.74 15.84
N GLN A 205 -8.15 -3.05 15.72
CA GLN A 205 -6.79 -3.55 15.47
C GLN A 205 -6.19 -3.13 14.13
N SER A 206 -7.02 -2.64 13.21
CA SER A 206 -6.61 -2.20 11.87
C SER A 206 -6.74 -0.69 11.69
N PHE A 207 -7.14 0.03 12.74
CA PHE A 207 -7.23 1.48 12.69
C PHE A 207 -5.82 2.07 12.55
N ASN A 208 -5.58 2.72 11.42
CA ASN A 208 -4.30 3.35 11.14
C ASN A 208 -4.54 4.65 10.36
N GLN A 209 -4.13 5.75 10.97
CA GLN A 209 -4.33 7.11 10.44
C GLN A 209 -3.45 7.42 9.22
N ASP A 210 -2.43 6.60 8.93
CA ASP A 210 -1.67 6.70 7.68
C ASP A 210 -2.56 6.38 6.45
N PHE A 211 -3.71 5.73 6.67
CA PHE A 211 -4.75 5.51 5.65
C PHE A 211 -5.86 6.57 5.69
N ALA A 212 -5.67 7.69 6.40
CA ALA A 212 -6.56 8.83 6.39
C ALA A 212 -6.06 9.90 5.41
N PHE A 213 -6.75 9.99 4.26
CA PHE A 213 -6.30 10.75 3.11
C PHE A 213 -6.88 12.17 3.09
N ASN A 214 -6.11 13.11 2.53
CA ASN A 214 -6.68 14.36 2.07
C ASN A 214 -7.26 14.19 0.65
N TRP A 215 -8.40 14.82 0.36
CA TRP A 215 -8.84 14.91 -1.03
C TRP A 215 -7.89 15.82 -1.81
N GLN A 216 -7.61 15.52 -3.08
CA GLN A 216 -6.66 16.27 -3.89
C GLN A 216 -7.31 16.82 -5.14
N ASN A 217 -6.79 17.95 -5.62
CA ASN A 217 -7.14 18.46 -6.94
C ASN A 217 -6.56 17.57 -8.04
N GLU A 218 -7.34 17.34 -9.09
CA GLU A 218 -6.93 16.49 -10.22
C GLU A 218 -5.75 17.10 -11.00
N GLU A 219 -5.76 18.44 -11.16
CA GLU A 219 -4.81 19.18 -11.99
C GLU A 219 -3.39 19.16 -11.43
N ASP A 220 -3.23 19.38 -10.12
CA ASP A 220 -1.92 19.59 -9.47
C ASP A 220 -1.61 18.64 -8.31
N ALA A 221 -2.50 17.67 -8.04
CA ALA A 221 -2.43 16.74 -6.91
C ALA A 221 -2.31 17.41 -5.53
N ARG A 222 -2.57 18.72 -5.40
CA ARG A 222 -2.46 19.41 -4.11
C ARG A 222 -3.66 19.09 -3.21
N PRO A 223 -3.45 18.92 -1.89
CA PRO A 223 -4.53 18.72 -0.94
C PRO A 223 -5.56 19.86 -0.96
N VAL A 224 -6.83 19.49 -1.01
CA VAL A 224 -7.98 20.39 -0.85
C VAL A 224 -8.10 20.74 0.62
N ARG A 225 -7.70 21.97 0.96
CA ARG A 225 -7.75 22.50 2.34
C ARG A 225 -9.10 23.10 2.70
N SER A 226 -9.87 23.59 1.73
CA SER A 226 -11.17 24.20 2.02
C SER A 226 -12.23 23.12 2.23
N TRP A 227 -12.86 23.12 3.41
CA TRP A 227 -13.98 22.22 3.69
C TRP A 227 -15.16 22.42 2.72
N LYS A 228 -15.37 23.64 2.19
CA LYS A 228 -16.43 23.92 1.21
C LYS A 228 -16.16 23.23 -0.12
N THR A 229 -14.92 23.35 -0.60
CA THR A 229 -14.48 22.66 -1.82
C THR A 229 -14.50 21.14 -1.62
N PHE A 230 -14.13 20.64 -0.44
CA PHE A 230 -14.27 19.21 -0.11
C PHE A 230 -15.75 18.78 -0.13
N ALA A 231 -16.64 19.55 0.50
CA ALA A 231 -18.06 19.27 0.50
C ALA A 231 -18.65 19.24 -0.93
N GLU A 232 -18.26 20.16 -1.79
CA GLU A 232 -18.64 20.16 -3.21
C GLU A 232 -18.11 18.95 -3.97
N LYS A 233 -16.85 18.60 -3.76
CA LYS A 233 -16.18 17.55 -4.53
C LYS A 233 -16.49 16.14 -4.04
N VAL A 234 -16.87 15.95 -2.77
CA VAL A 234 -16.96 14.63 -2.12
C VAL A 234 -18.31 14.39 -1.47
N LEU A 235 -18.86 15.38 -0.75
CA LEU A 235 -20.10 15.24 0.03
C LEU A 235 -21.36 15.61 -0.78
N SER A 236 -21.22 16.10 -2.00
CA SER A 236 -22.33 16.33 -2.92
C SER A 236 -22.86 15.03 -3.50
N ILE A 237 -24.11 15.01 -3.93
CA ILE A 237 -24.73 13.93 -4.68
C ILE A 237 -24.50 14.22 -6.18
N PRO A 238 -24.04 13.24 -6.98
CA PRO A 238 -23.99 11.80 -6.69
C PRO A 238 -22.76 11.33 -5.89
N MET A 239 -21.73 12.17 -5.77
CA MET A 239 -20.40 11.72 -5.34
C MET A 239 -20.36 11.04 -3.96
N ALA A 240 -21.07 11.53 -2.95
CA ALA A 240 -21.10 10.92 -1.63
C ALA A 240 -21.69 9.51 -1.65
N HIS A 241 -22.74 9.29 -2.46
CA HIS A 241 -23.32 7.98 -2.68
C HIS A 241 -22.31 7.07 -3.39
N ASP A 242 -21.68 7.58 -4.46
CA ASP A 242 -20.67 6.85 -5.21
C ASP A 242 -19.45 6.49 -4.34
N MET A 243 -19.01 7.38 -3.45
CA MET A 243 -17.92 7.12 -2.50
C MET A 243 -18.24 5.97 -1.55
N ALA A 244 -19.48 5.89 -1.07
CA ALA A 244 -19.93 4.80 -0.20
C ALA A 244 -20.19 3.47 -0.94
N THR A 245 -20.26 3.49 -2.28
CA THR A 245 -20.67 2.34 -3.10
C THR A 245 -19.66 2.06 -4.22
N ARG A 246 -19.73 2.83 -5.32
CA ARG A 246 -18.89 2.71 -6.52
C ARG A 246 -17.41 2.92 -6.31
N TYR A 247 -16.99 3.65 -5.29
CA TYR A 247 -15.57 3.92 -4.98
C TYR A 247 -15.16 3.33 -3.62
N MET A 248 -15.95 2.38 -3.11
CA MET A 248 -15.60 1.50 -2.00
C MET A 248 -15.17 0.13 -2.53
N ILE A 249 -14.12 -0.43 -1.95
CA ILE A 249 -13.61 -1.78 -2.24
C ILE A 249 -13.85 -2.65 -1.02
N LEU A 250 -14.55 -3.77 -1.22
CA LEU A 250 -14.63 -4.83 -0.22
C LEU A 250 -13.44 -5.76 -0.45
N ASP A 251 -12.56 -5.90 0.54
CA ASP A 251 -11.43 -6.82 0.50
C ASP A 251 -11.76 -8.06 1.32
N GLY A 252 -12.24 -9.10 0.65
CA GLY A 252 -12.57 -10.41 1.24
C GLY A 252 -11.38 -11.35 1.37
N THR A 253 -10.15 -10.82 1.38
CA THR A 253 -8.95 -11.64 1.61
C THR A 253 -9.08 -12.36 2.95
N LYS A 254 -9.00 -13.70 2.92
CA LYS A 254 -9.17 -14.56 4.09
C LYS A 254 -8.30 -14.08 5.26
N ASN A 255 -8.91 -13.92 6.44
CA ASN A 255 -8.28 -13.42 7.68
C ASN A 255 -7.78 -11.96 7.63
N LYS A 256 -8.08 -11.20 6.56
CA LYS A 256 -7.71 -9.79 6.38
C LYS A 256 -8.87 -8.95 5.84
N GLU A 257 -10.09 -9.38 6.17
CA GLU A 257 -11.33 -8.77 5.69
C GLU A 257 -11.39 -7.29 6.06
N SER A 258 -11.59 -6.42 5.07
CA SER A 258 -11.61 -4.97 5.28
C SER A 258 -12.37 -4.24 4.18
N ILE A 259 -12.77 -3.00 4.45
CA ILE A 259 -13.23 -2.06 3.43
C ILE A 259 -12.15 -1.02 3.16
N LYS A 260 -12.03 -0.61 1.90
CA LYS A 260 -11.04 0.40 1.46
C LYS A 260 -11.74 1.45 0.61
N VAL A 261 -11.62 2.70 1.00
CA VAL A 261 -12.09 3.84 0.21
C VAL A 261 -11.04 4.21 -0.83
N MET A 262 -11.46 4.44 -2.08
CA MET A 262 -10.54 4.85 -3.13
C MET A 262 -9.98 6.25 -2.89
N ARG A 263 -8.72 6.44 -3.27
CA ARG A 263 -8.01 7.73 -3.22
C ARG A 263 -8.43 8.63 -4.38
N PRO A 264 -8.23 9.95 -4.31
CA PRO A 264 -8.76 10.89 -5.32
C PRO A 264 -8.27 10.57 -6.73
N TYR A 265 -6.96 10.30 -6.89
CA TYR A 265 -6.39 9.92 -8.19
C TYR A 265 -6.94 8.61 -8.76
N GLN A 266 -7.37 7.68 -7.91
CA GLN A 266 -8.00 6.42 -8.33
C GLN A 266 -9.44 6.67 -8.79
N VAL A 267 -10.16 7.54 -8.09
CA VAL A 267 -11.51 7.99 -8.48
C VAL A 267 -11.46 8.72 -9.83
N TYR A 268 -10.58 9.70 -9.98
CA TYR A 268 -10.43 10.46 -11.22
C TYR A 268 -10.07 9.54 -12.41
N ALA A 269 -9.07 8.67 -12.24
CA ALA A 269 -8.69 7.69 -13.26
C ALA A 269 -9.86 6.79 -13.68
N THR A 270 -10.57 6.22 -12.70
CA THR A 270 -11.71 5.32 -12.96
C THR A 270 -12.83 6.06 -13.69
N LYS A 271 -13.17 7.28 -13.24
CA LYS A 271 -14.19 8.11 -13.86
C LYS A 271 -13.85 8.44 -15.32
N ARG A 272 -12.61 8.86 -15.60
CA ARG A 272 -12.15 9.18 -16.96
C ARG A 272 -12.26 8.00 -17.91
N VAL A 273 -11.86 6.80 -17.46
CA VAL A 273 -11.99 5.58 -18.26
C VAL A 273 -13.46 5.26 -18.54
N LEU A 274 -14.31 5.25 -17.51
CA LEU A 274 -15.74 4.95 -17.68
C LEU A 274 -16.44 5.96 -18.59
N ASP A 275 -16.16 7.26 -18.43
CA ASP A 275 -16.72 8.31 -19.28
C ASP A 275 -16.33 8.12 -20.76
N LYS A 276 -15.09 7.69 -21.03
CA LYS A 276 -14.63 7.38 -22.39
C LYS A 276 -15.26 6.11 -22.95
N VAL A 277 -15.29 5.03 -22.16
CA VAL A 277 -15.90 3.75 -22.57
C VAL A 277 -17.39 3.92 -22.84
N GLN A 278 -18.10 4.67 -22.01
CA GLN A 278 -19.54 4.92 -22.18
C GLN A 278 -19.85 5.69 -23.49
N LYS A 279 -18.94 6.57 -23.93
CA LYS A 279 -19.09 7.36 -25.17
C LYS A 279 -18.55 6.64 -26.41
N HIS A 280 -17.80 5.55 -26.24
CA HIS A 280 -17.13 4.85 -27.32
C HIS A 280 -18.12 4.05 -28.17
N ASP A 281 -17.96 4.16 -29.49
CA ASP A 281 -18.66 3.31 -30.45
C ASP A 281 -17.72 2.20 -30.94
N PHE A 282 -17.91 1.00 -30.41
CA PHE A 282 -17.14 -0.20 -30.72
C PHE A 282 -17.12 -0.59 -32.22
N LYS A 283 -18.01 -0.01 -33.05
CA LYS A 283 -18.07 -0.30 -34.49
C LYS A 283 -17.30 0.70 -35.34
N HIS A 284 -17.16 1.95 -34.88
CA HIS A 284 -16.68 3.05 -35.72
C HIS A 284 -15.39 3.70 -35.20
N ASP A 285 -15.13 3.62 -33.91
CA ASP A 285 -13.93 4.19 -33.30
C ASP A 285 -12.74 3.21 -33.36
N GLU A 286 -11.50 3.72 -33.27
CA GLU A 286 -10.25 2.94 -33.38
C GLU A 286 -9.94 1.99 -32.20
N GLY A 287 -10.85 1.89 -31.22
CA GLY A 287 -10.69 1.07 -30.02
C GLY A 287 -9.62 1.55 -29.04
N ARG A 288 -9.04 2.75 -29.21
CA ARG A 288 -8.00 3.32 -28.34
C ARG A 288 -8.63 4.23 -27.29
N ILE A 289 -8.96 3.69 -26.12
CA ILE A 289 -9.64 4.45 -25.06
C ILE A 289 -8.69 5.42 -24.36
N GLY A 290 -7.46 5.01 -24.12
CA GLY A 290 -6.39 5.75 -23.46
C GLY A 290 -5.65 4.92 -22.42
N TYR A 291 -4.72 5.53 -21.70
CA TYR A 291 -3.98 4.86 -20.63
C TYR A 291 -3.91 5.67 -19.33
N ILE A 292 -3.75 4.93 -18.23
CA ILE A 292 -3.56 5.44 -16.87
C ILE A 292 -2.10 5.21 -16.47
N TRP A 293 -1.42 6.31 -16.16
CA TRP A 293 -0.07 6.26 -15.61
C TRP A 293 -0.10 6.44 -14.11
N HIS A 294 -0.13 5.34 -13.37
CA HIS A 294 -0.09 5.35 -11.90
C HIS A 294 1.16 4.63 -11.43
N THR A 295 2.04 5.33 -10.70
CA THR A 295 3.33 4.79 -10.26
C THR A 295 3.21 3.42 -9.58
N THR A 296 4.28 2.63 -9.65
CA THR A 296 4.38 1.37 -8.93
C THR A 296 4.25 1.63 -7.44
N GLY A 297 3.35 0.93 -6.74
CA GLY A 297 3.07 1.25 -5.33
C GLY A 297 1.69 1.80 -5.04
N SER A 298 1.07 2.48 -6.01
CA SER A 298 -0.07 3.35 -5.76
C SER A 298 -1.46 2.67 -5.71
N GLY A 299 -1.53 1.34 -5.76
CA GLY A 299 -2.81 0.62 -5.80
C GLY A 299 -3.44 0.54 -7.21
N LYS A 300 -2.60 0.51 -8.24
CA LYS A 300 -3.00 0.37 -9.65
C LYS A 300 -3.85 -0.89 -9.93
N THR A 301 -3.55 -2.01 -9.28
CA THR A 301 -4.31 -3.28 -9.39
C THR A 301 -5.74 -3.15 -8.85
N ILE A 302 -5.94 -2.42 -7.74
CA ILE A 302 -7.27 -2.15 -7.18
C ILE A 302 -8.06 -1.21 -8.10
N THR A 303 -7.39 -0.17 -8.62
CA THR A 303 -8.01 0.82 -9.51
C THR A 303 -8.48 0.19 -10.82
N SER A 304 -7.63 -0.64 -11.43
CA SER A 304 -7.96 -1.35 -12.67
C SER A 304 -9.03 -2.42 -12.47
N PHE A 305 -9.03 -3.12 -11.33
CA PHE A 305 -10.12 -4.02 -10.95
C PHE A 305 -11.46 -3.29 -10.88
N LYS A 306 -11.51 -2.19 -10.11
CA LYS A 306 -12.77 -1.48 -9.92
C LYS A 306 -13.28 -0.88 -11.22
N THR A 307 -12.37 -0.42 -12.08
CA THR A 307 -12.70 0.01 -13.43
C THR A 307 -13.28 -1.13 -14.27
N ALA A 308 -12.66 -2.32 -14.25
CA ALA A 308 -13.18 -3.51 -14.94
C ALA A 308 -14.58 -3.88 -14.44
N TRP A 309 -14.77 -3.86 -13.12
CA TRP A 309 -16.03 -4.19 -12.47
C TRP A 309 -17.13 -3.19 -12.81
N LEU A 310 -16.86 -1.88 -12.79
CA LEU A 310 -17.81 -0.85 -13.20
C LEU A 310 -18.09 -0.91 -14.71
N ALA A 311 -17.07 -1.11 -15.54
CA ALA A 311 -17.21 -1.17 -17.00
C ALA A 311 -18.03 -2.39 -17.45
N SER A 312 -17.93 -3.52 -16.75
CA SER A 312 -18.72 -4.73 -17.06
C SER A 312 -20.23 -4.54 -16.90
N ARG A 313 -20.66 -3.45 -16.25
CA ARG A 313 -22.06 -3.08 -16.02
C ARG A 313 -22.54 -1.96 -16.95
N LEU A 314 -21.69 -1.48 -17.86
CA LEU A 314 -22.09 -0.49 -18.85
C LEU A 314 -22.91 -1.18 -19.95
N PRO A 315 -24.03 -0.57 -20.39
CA PRO A 315 -24.95 -1.20 -21.35
C PRO A 315 -24.36 -1.39 -22.75
N ASN A 316 -23.27 -0.70 -23.07
CA ASN A 316 -22.57 -0.80 -24.35
C ASN A 316 -21.37 -1.77 -24.30
N VAL A 317 -21.11 -2.43 -23.17
CA VAL A 317 -20.00 -3.39 -22.99
C VAL A 317 -20.58 -4.78 -22.74
N ASP A 318 -20.29 -5.73 -23.62
CA ASP A 318 -20.77 -7.11 -23.47
C ASP A 318 -19.84 -7.90 -22.54
N LYS A 319 -18.52 -7.71 -22.66
CA LYS A 319 -17.51 -8.41 -21.86
C LYS A 319 -16.32 -7.53 -21.53
N VAL A 320 -15.75 -7.77 -20.35
CA VAL A 320 -14.47 -7.20 -19.94
C VAL A 320 -13.43 -8.31 -19.87
N VAL A 321 -12.33 -8.15 -20.59
CA VAL A 321 -11.17 -9.04 -20.54
C VAL A 321 -10.01 -8.31 -19.89
N PHE A 322 -9.59 -8.81 -18.74
CA PHE A 322 -8.41 -8.35 -18.05
C PHE A 322 -7.20 -9.14 -18.54
N LEU A 323 -6.30 -8.46 -19.24
CA LEU A 323 -5.07 -9.04 -19.79
C LEU A 323 -3.90 -8.79 -18.86
N VAL A 324 -3.28 -9.89 -18.41
CA VAL A 324 -2.02 -9.84 -17.68
C VAL A 324 -0.87 -10.38 -18.54
N ASP A 325 0.33 -9.88 -18.28
CA ASP A 325 1.52 -10.25 -19.03
C ASP A 325 1.93 -11.72 -18.83
N ARG A 326 1.85 -12.31 -17.62
CA ARG A 326 2.33 -13.69 -17.37
C ARG A 326 1.27 -14.63 -16.82
N ILE A 327 1.37 -15.90 -17.19
CA ILE A 327 0.52 -16.99 -16.65
C ILE A 327 0.69 -17.15 -15.13
N ALA A 328 1.88 -16.95 -14.58
CA ALA A 328 2.06 -17.02 -13.12
C ALA A 328 1.32 -15.89 -12.37
N LEU A 329 1.20 -14.72 -13.02
CA LEU A 329 0.47 -13.57 -12.47
C LEU A 329 -1.05 -13.73 -12.61
N THR A 330 -1.55 -14.56 -13.54
CA THR A 330 -3.02 -14.74 -13.70
C THR A 330 -3.68 -15.23 -12.42
N ASN A 331 -3.04 -16.16 -11.70
CA ASN A 331 -3.64 -16.75 -10.50
C ASN A 331 -3.64 -15.74 -9.35
N GLN A 332 -2.51 -15.05 -9.12
CA GLN A 332 -2.41 -14.02 -8.08
C GLN A 332 -3.39 -12.86 -8.32
N THR A 333 -3.48 -12.38 -9.56
CA THR A 333 -4.42 -11.33 -9.94
C THR A 333 -5.87 -11.82 -9.83
N ALA A 334 -6.16 -13.04 -10.29
CA ALA A 334 -7.51 -13.60 -10.20
C ALA A 334 -7.94 -13.79 -8.75
N ASP A 335 -7.06 -14.26 -7.87
CA ASP A 335 -7.38 -14.44 -6.45
C ASP A 335 -7.59 -13.09 -5.75
N ALA A 336 -6.77 -12.08 -6.06
CA ALA A 336 -6.99 -10.71 -5.60
C ALA A 336 -8.34 -10.16 -6.10
N TYR A 337 -8.68 -10.41 -7.36
CA TYR A 337 -9.92 -9.91 -7.98
C TYR A 337 -11.14 -10.63 -7.42
N LYS A 338 -11.06 -11.94 -7.17
CA LYS A 338 -12.10 -12.72 -6.47
C LYS A 338 -12.28 -12.22 -5.04
N ALA A 339 -11.20 -11.87 -4.34
CA ALA A 339 -11.29 -11.27 -3.01
C ALA A 339 -11.98 -9.89 -3.05
N TYR A 340 -11.84 -9.14 -4.14
CA TYR A 340 -12.54 -7.88 -4.35
C TYR A 340 -13.92 -8.02 -4.96
N ASP A 341 -14.33 -9.25 -5.29
CA ASP A 341 -15.64 -9.52 -5.86
C ASP A 341 -16.66 -9.75 -4.74
N PRO A 342 -17.49 -8.74 -4.44
CA PRO A 342 -18.48 -8.83 -3.37
C PRO A 342 -19.52 -9.94 -3.63
N ILE A 343 -19.72 -10.39 -4.88
CA ILE A 343 -20.66 -11.47 -5.20
C ILE A 343 -20.08 -12.84 -4.80
N ALA A 344 -18.76 -13.00 -4.85
CA ALA A 344 -18.08 -14.26 -4.53
C ALA A 344 -18.21 -14.66 -3.06
N SER A 345 -18.52 -13.71 -2.18
CA SER A 345 -18.69 -13.95 -0.75
C SER A 345 -20.10 -14.40 -0.34
N PHE A 346 -21.08 -14.37 -1.24
CA PHE A 346 -22.43 -14.87 -0.95
C PHE A 346 -22.50 -16.39 -1.17
N GLU A 347 -23.07 -17.13 -0.21
CA GLU A 347 -23.18 -18.59 -0.27
C GLU A 347 -23.82 -19.07 -1.58
N GLY A 348 -23.19 -20.05 -2.22
CA GLY A 348 -23.72 -20.71 -3.43
C GLY A 348 -23.57 -19.95 -4.74
N LYS A 349 -22.94 -18.75 -4.76
CA LYS A 349 -22.72 -17.98 -6.01
C LYS A 349 -21.26 -17.98 -6.43
N SER A 350 -21.02 -18.34 -7.70
CA SER A 350 -19.74 -18.04 -8.35
C SER A 350 -19.69 -16.54 -8.67
N GLY A 351 -18.65 -15.84 -8.22
CA GLY A 351 -18.41 -14.44 -8.55
C GLY A 351 -18.37 -14.15 -10.07
N VAL A 352 -18.31 -12.86 -10.42
CA VAL A 352 -18.18 -12.39 -11.82
C VAL A 352 -16.77 -12.53 -12.39
N VAL A 353 -15.77 -12.74 -11.52
CA VAL A 353 -14.38 -12.90 -11.91
C VAL A 353 -14.10 -14.37 -12.23
N SER A 354 -13.64 -14.63 -13.45
CA SER A 354 -13.22 -15.96 -13.88
C SER A 354 -11.82 -15.95 -14.49
N GLU A 355 -10.93 -16.80 -13.98
CA GLU A 355 -9.62 -17.03 -14.60
C GLU A 355 -9.73 -18.05 -15.73
N THR A 356 -8.71 -18.18 -16.57
CA THR A 356 -8.72 -19.15 -17.68
C THR A 356 -7.63 -20.20 -17.49
N ALA A 357 -8.02 -21.47 -17.37
CA ALA A 357 -7.06 -22.56 -17.19
C ALA A 357 -6.25 -22.81 -18.47
N ASN A 358 -6.92 -22.94 -19.60
CA ASN A 358 -6.34 -23.22 -20.91
C ASN A 358 -7.11 -22.48 -22.02
N ILE A 359 -6.67 -22.62 -23.27
CA ILE A 359 -7.27 -21.91 -24.41
C ILE A 359 -8.71 -22.39 -24.68
N SER A 360 -9.03 -23.65 -24.43
CA SER A 360 -10.40 -24.16 -24.61
C SER A 360 -11.37 -23.57 -23.57
N ASP A 361 -10.91 -23.40 -22.33
CA ASP A 361 -11.65 -22.70 -21.28
C ASP A 361 -11.84 -21.20 -21.62
N LEU A 362 -10.79 -20.54 -22.13
CA LEU A 362 -10.87 -19.17 -22.65
C LEU A 362 -11.92 -19.05 -23.77
N HIS A 363 -11.91 -19.96 -24.75
CA HIS A 363 -12.92 -20.02 -25.81
C HIS A 363 -14.35 -20.14 -25.25
N ASN A 364 -14.55 -21.06 -24.31
CA ASN A 364 -15.86 -21.28 -23.70
C ASN A 364 -16.37 -20.02 -22.97
N LYS A 365 -15.50 -19.33 -22.23
CA LYS A 365 -15.86 -18.09 -21.52
C LYS A 365 -16.12 -16.92 -22.46
N LEU A 366 -15.32 -16.79 -23.52
CA LEU A 366 -15.52 -15.76 -24.54
C LEU A 366 -16.74 -16.00 -25.42
N THR A 367 -17.27 -17.21 -25.53
CA THR A 367 -18.45 -17.52 -26.38
C THR A 367 -19.73 -17.73 -25.60
N LYS A 368 -19.65 -18.01 -24.30
CA LYS A 368 -20.82 -18.11 -23.44
C LYS A 368 -21.46 -16.74 -23.27
N LYS A 369 -22.79 -16.67 -23.42
CA LYS A 369 -23.56 -15.50 -23.02
C LYS A 369 -23.61 -15.44 -21.50
N SER A 370 -22.97 -14.45 -20.91
CA SER A 370 -22.97 -14.19 -19.47
C SER A 370 -23.04 -12.69 -19.24
N GLU A 371 -24.00 -12.25 -18.41
CA GLU A 371 -24.10 -10.86 -18.00
C GLU A 371 -22.96 -10.51 -17.04
N ASN A 372 -22.36 -9.33 -17.20
CA ASN A 372 -21.39 -8.73 -16.28
C ASN A 372 -20.12 -9.58 -15.99
N SER A 373 -19.65 -10.40 -16.94
CA SER A 373 -18.50 -11.28 -16.72
C SER A 373 -17.15 -10.57 -16.91
N ILE A 374 -16.23 -10.78 -15.96
CA ILE A 374 -14.83 -10.35 -16.04
C ILE A 374 -13.97 -11.59 -16.28
N ILE A 375 -13.24 -11.61 -17.40
CA ILE A 375 -12.37 -12.73 -17.78
C ILE A 375 -10.92 -12.32 -17.56
N VAL A 376 -10.23 -13.02 -16.66
CA VAL A 376 -8.79 -12.83 -16.41
C VAL A 376 -8.00 -13.86 -17.23
N THR A 377 -7.16 -13.38 -18.14
CA THR A 377 -6.32 -14.25 -18.98
C THR A 377 -4.97 -13.62 -19.30
N SER A 378 -4.02 -14.43 -19.76
CA SER A 378 -2.70 -13.92 -20.16
C SER A 378 -2.69 -13.50 -21.62
N ILE A 379 -1.85 -12.52 -21.96
CA ILE A 379 -1.66 -12.08 -23.34
C ILE A 379 -1.23 -13.22 -24.26
N GLN A 380 -0.41 -14.16 -23.78
CA GLN A 380 0.01 -15.34 -24.55
C GLN A 380 -1.15 -16.28 -24.84
N LYS A 381 -2.04 -16.53 -23.86
CA LYS A 381 -3.21 -17.39 -24.08
C LYS A 381 -4.15 -16.76 -25.10
N MET A 382 -4.40 -15.45 -24.99
CA MET A 382 -5.25 -14.72 -25.91
C MET A 382 -4.67 -14.65 -27.32
N SER A 383 -3.38 -14.34 -27.47
CA SER A 383 -2.70 -14.30 -28.77
C SER A 383 -2.70 -15.67 -29.46
N ARG A 384 -2.44 -16.76 -28.71
CA ARG A 384 -2.53 -18.12 -29.24
C ARG A 384 -3.96 -18.52 -29.59
N TYR A 385 -4.96 -18.00 -28.86
CA TYR A 385 -6.37 -18.27 -29.14
C TYR A 385 -6.79 -17.66 -30.49
N VAL A 386 -6.48 -16.39 -30.71
CA VAL A 386 -6.83 -15.69 -31.97
C VAL A 386 -6.01 -16.19 -33.17
N ALA A 387 -4.85 -16.81 -32.93
CA ALA A 387 -4.00 -17.39 -33.97
C ALA A 387 -4.45 -18.77 -34.47
N ARG A 388 -5.46 -19.40 -33.86
CA ARG A 388 -5.95 -20.72 -34.28
C ARG A 388 -6.76 -20.62 -35.56
N ASP A 389 -6.60 -21.58 -36.46
CA ASP A 389 -7.44 -21.69 -37.67
C ASP A 389 -8.93 -21.85 -37.36
N SER A 390 -9.26 -22.41 -36.19
CA SER A 390 -10.63 -22.57 -35.70
C SER A 390 -11.22 -21.31 -35.07
N PHE A 391 -10.43 -20.24 -34.91
CA PHE A 391 -10.92 -18.99 -34.35
C PHE A 391 -12.00 -18.38 -35.25
N LYS A 392 -13.12 -18.02 -34.62
CA LYS A 392 -14.19 -17.26 -35.27
C LYS A 392 -14.25 -15.88 -34.64
N LYS A 393 -14.49 -14.87 -35.47
CA LYS A 393 -14.67 -13.50 -35.02
C LYS A 393 -15.79 -13.45 -33.96
N LEU A 394 -15.51 -12.79 -32.85
CA LEU A 394 -16.49 -12.54 -31.80
C LEU A 394 -17.35 -11.34 -32.20
N ASP A 395 -18.66 -11.45 -32.06
CA ASP A 395 -19.64 -10.40 -32.39
C ASP A 395 -20.15 -9.72 -31.11
N GLU A 396 -19.21 -9.41 -30.20
CA GLU A 396 -19.46 -8.82 -28.88
C GLU A 396 -18.56 -7.58 -28.71
N ASN A 397 -19.05 -6.57 -28.01
CA ASN A 397 -18.31 -5.37 -27.62
C ASN A 397 -17.40 -5.71 -26.43
N ILE A 398 -16.14 -6.02 -26.72
CA ILE A 398 -15.16 -6.46 -25.73
C ILE A 398 -14.26 -5.29 -25.31
N LEU A 399 -14.28 -4.96 -24.02
CA LEU A 399 -13.31 -4.04 -23.41
C LEU A 399 -12.12 -4.82 -22.86
N PHE A 400 -10.93 -4.55 -23.38
CA PHE A 400 -9.67 -5.02 -22.85
C PHE A 400 -9.07 -4.01 -21.87
N ILE A 401 -8.75 -4.48 -20.67
CA ILE A 401 -7.98 -3.74 -19.68
C ILE A 401 -6.64 -4.46 -19.52
N VAL A 402 -5.55 -3.76 -19.84
CA VAL A 402 -4.20 -4.33 -19.82
C VAL A 402 -3.44 -3.78 -18.62
N ASP A 403 -3.03 -4.67 -17.70
CA ASP A 403 -2.12 -4.30 -16.62
C ASP A 403 -0.66 -4.39 -17.06
N GLU A 404 0.18 -3.53 -16.49
CA GLU A 404 1.57 -3.34 -16.90
C GLU A 404 1.74 -3.15 -18.42
N ALA A 405 0.93 -2.24 -18.97
CA ALA A 405 0.84 -1.93 -20.40
C ALA A 405 2.21 -1.68 -21.09
N HIS A 406 3.22 -1.19 -20.36
CA HIS A 406 4.59 -0.98 -20.87
C HIS A 406 5.30 -2.24 -21.41
N ARG A 407 4.89 -3.44 -20.99
CA ARG A 407 5.46 -4.71 -21.50
C ARG A 407 4.83 -5.18 -22.79
N SER A 408 3.66 -4.63 -23.10
CA SER A 408 2.93 -4.90 -24.33
C SER A 408 3.28 -3.89 -25.43
N THR A 409 4.13 -2.91 -25.13
CA THR A 409 4.50 -1.78 -26.01
C THR A 409 5.94 -1.88 -26.54
N GLY A 410 6.56 -3.07 -26.52
CA GLY A 410 7.78 -3.39 -27.29
C GLY A 410 9.13 -2.94 -26.71
N ASP A 411 10.10 -3.86 -26.65
CA ASP A 411 11.57 -3.64 -26.63
C ASP A 411 12.28 -4.63 -27.58
N GLY A 412 11.54 -5.18 -28.56
CA GLY A 412 12.02 -6.27 -29.43
C GLY A 412 11.80 -7.69 -28.88
N THR A 413 11.15 -7.85 -27.72
CA THR A 413 10.72 -9.17 -27.22
C THR A 413 9.35 -9.60 -27.76
N GLU A 414 9.05 -10.91 -27.72
CA GLU A 414 7.90 -11.60 -28.37
C GLU A 414 6.49 -11.00 -28.14
N ASN A 415 6.31 -10.08 -27.18
CA ASN A 415 5.02 -9.55 -26.76
C ASN A 415 4.38 -8.53 -27.72
N GLU A 416 5.17 -7.74 -28.46
CA GLU A 416 4.66 -6.67 -29.34
C GLU A 416 3.75 -7.23 -30.45
N GLY A 417 4.22 -8.27 -31.15
CA GLY A 417 3.41 -8.97 -32.15
C GLY A 417 2.22 -9.74 -31.57
N MET A 418 2.13 -9.94 -30.25
CA MET A 418 0.97 -10.58 -29.63
C MET A 418 -0.20 -9.62 -29.46
N LEU A 419 0.03 -8.39 -29.01
CA LEU A 419 -1.05 -7.42 -28.82
C LEU A 419 -1.63 -6.97 -30.17
N GLU A 420 -0.77 -6.68 -31.15
CA GLU A 420 -1.18 -6.35 -32.51
C GLU A 420 -2.02 -7.46 -33.15
N ARG A 421 -1.62 -8.73 -32.95
CA ARG A 421 -2.37 -9.89 -33.44
C ARG A 421 -3.77 -9.97 -32.83
N ILE A 422 -3.92 -9.72 -31.53
CA ILE A 422 -5.22 -9.73 -30.86
C ILE A 422 -6.10 -8.59 -31.41
N ARG A 423 -5.56 -7.38 -31.55
CA ARG A 423 -6.28 -6.23 -32.11
C ARG A 423 -6.72 -6.47 -33.56
N GLY A 424 -5.83 -7.02 -34.39
CA GLY A 424 -6.15 -7.37 -35.77
C GLY A 424 -7.26 -8.41 -35.88
N ALA A 425 -7.30 -9.38 -34.97
CA ALA A 425 -8.34 -10.40 -34.93
C ALA A 425 -9.68 -9.90 -34.35
N LEU A 426 -9.66 -8.86 -33.51
CA LEU A 426 -10.81 -8.29 -32.80
C LEU A 426 -10.92 -6.77 -33.04
N PRO A 427 -11.27 -6.33 -34.25
CA PRO A 427 -11.31 -4.90 -34.59
C PRO A 427 -12.41 -4.12 -33.86
N THR A 428 -13.45 -4.79 -33.35
CA THR A 428 -14.56 -4.17 -32.61
C THR A 428 -14.31 -4.16 -31.10
N SER A 429 -13.05 -4.09 -30.68
CA SER A 429 -12.66 -4.12 -29.27
C SER A 429 -12.05 -2.80 -28.83
N ALA A 430 -12.26 -2.46 -27.56
CA ALA A 430 -11.75 -1.24 -26.93
C ALA A 430 -10.61 -1.58 -25.95
N TRP A 431 -9.63 -0.71 -25.80
CA TRP A 431 -8.39 -0.99 -25.08
C TRP A 431 -8.03 0.13 -24.12
N VAL A 432 -7.82 -0.23 -22.85
CA VAL A 432 -7.32 0.66 -21.80
C VAL A 432 -6.04 0.07 -21.22
N GLY A 433 -4.98 0.89 -21.15
CA GLY A 433 -3.72 0.50 -20.55
C GLY A 433 -3.55 1.04 -19.13
N TYR A 434 -3.11 0.21 -18.18
CA TYR A 434 -2.64 0.66 -16.87
C TYR A 434 -1.14 0.37 -16.76
N THR A 435 -0.34 1.37 -16.39
CA THR A 435 1.09 1.15 -16.17
C THR A 435 1.70 2.12 -15.16
N GLY A 436 2.73 1.67 -14.45
CA GLY A 436 3.57 2.56 -13.63
C GLY A 436 4.72 3.21 -14.39
N THR A 437 5.06 2.67 -15.55
CA THR A 437 6.27 3.02 -16.29
C THR A 437 5.99 3.01 -17.79
N PRO A 438 5.17 3.95 -18.30
CA PRO A 438 4.88 4.03 -19.72
C PRO A 438 6.18 4.10 -20.54
N LYS A 439 6.17 3.45 -21.71
CA LYS A 439 7.16 3.66 -22.77
C LYS A 439 6.65 4.76 -23.70
N PHE A 440 7.46 5.78 -23.91
CA PHE A 440 7.11 6.93 -24.73
C PHE A 440 7.89 6.86 -26.04
N PRO A 441 7.23 7.01 -27.21
CA PRO A 441 5.80 7.31 -27.42
C PRO A 441 4.85 6.08 -27.50
N GLU A 442 5.37 4.85 -27.45
CA GLU A 442 4.67 3.62 -27.86
C GLU A 442 3.40 3.32 -27.06
N THR A 443 3.36 3.65 -25.77
CA THR A 443 2.18 3.45 -24.92
C THR A 443 0.99 4.25 -25.44
N GLN A 444 1.23 5.49 -25.86
CA GLN A 444 0.20 6.36 -26.40
C GLN A 444 -0.27 5.88 -27.78
N GLU A 445 0.64 5.40 -28.61
CA GLU A 445 0.31 4.86 -29.93
C GLU A 445 -0.59 3.61 -29.82
N ILE A 446 -0.35 2.76 -28.82
CA ILE A 446 -1.15 1.55 -28.61
C ILE A 446 -2.49 1.88 -27.96
N PHE A 447 -2.50 2.61 -26.85
CA PHE A 447 -3.71 2.73 -26.03
C PHE A 447 -4.52 4.00 -26.28
N GLY A 448 -3.91 5.05 -26.84
CA GLY A 448 -4.51 6.38 -26.97
C GLY A 448 -3.91 7.37 -25.97
N GLU A 449 -4.58 8.50 -25.75
CA GLU A 449 -4.08 9.57 -24.89
C GLU A 449 -3.92 9.18 -23.41
N LEU A 450 -3.08 9.92 -22.69
CA LEU A 450 -2.95 9.84 -21.23
C LEU A 450 -4.25 10.37 -20.58
N LEU A 451 -5.03 9.48 -19.96
CA LEU A 451 -6.29 9.86 -19.31
C LEU A 451 -6.08 10.43 -17.90
N HIS A 452 -5.09 9.93 -17.17
CA HIS A 452 -4.72 10.41 -15.84
C HIS A 452 -3.30 9.95 -15.46
N ALA A 453 -2.53 10.82 -14.80
CA ALA A 453 -1.21 10.49 -14.24
C ALA A 453 -1.17 10.67 -12.71
N TYR A 454 -0.45 9.78 -12.04
CA TYR A 454 -0.08 9.86 -10.62
C TYR A 454 1.35 9.35 -10.47
N THR A 455 2.30 10.27 -10.40
CA THR A 455 3.74 9.98 -10.53
C THR A 455 4.38 9.56 -9.22
N ILE A 456 5.64 9.12 -9.26
CA ILE A 456 6.38 8.76 -8.03
C ILE A 456 6.58 9.95 -7.09
N LYS A 457 6.76 11.15 -7.64
CA LYS A 457 6.90 12.40 -6.89
C LYS A 457 5.66 12.70 -6.06
N GLU A 458 4.48 12.60 -6.69
CA GLU A 458 3.19 12.78 -6.01
C GLU A 458 2.99 11.72 -4.94
N ALA A 459 3.30 10.46 -5.26
CA ALA A 459 3.18 9.37 -4.29
C ALA A 459 4.06 9.52 -3.05
N ILE A 460 5.27 10.07 -3.20
CA ILE A 460 6.18 10.35 -2.09
C ILE A 460 5.69 11.57 -1.30
N ALA A 461 5.29 12.65 -1.98
CA ALA A 461 4.75 13.84 -1.34
C ALA A 461 3.52 13.54 -0.48
N ASP A 462 2.68 12.61 -0.94
CA ASP A 462 1.49 12.15 -0.23
C ASP A 462 1.77 11.11 0.85
N ARG A 463 3.04 10.71 1.02
CA ARG A 463 3.48 9.63 1.92
C ARG A 463 2.85 8.27 1.61
N ASN A 464 2.30 8.12 0.40
CA ASN A 464 1.71 6.88 -0.08
C ASN A 464 2.77 5.82 -0.46
N VAL A 465 3.98 6.27 -0.82
CA VAL A 465 5.18 5.46 -0.97
C VAL A 465 6.36 6.20 -0.33
N LEU A 466 7.44 5.49 -0.03
CA LEU A 466 8.66 6.06 0.52
C LEU A 466 9.60 6.57 -0.58
N GLY A 467 10.54 7.45 -0.20
CA GLY A 467 11.71 7.77 -1.04
C GLY A 467 12.75 6.65 -1.04
N PHE A 468 13.89 6.89 -1.69
CA PHE A 468 14.99 5.94 -1.80
C PHE A 468 16.28 6.46 -1.19
N LYS A 469 17.01 5.57 -0.51
CA LYS A 469 18.43 5.75 -0.21
C LYS A 469 19.22 4.85 -1.14
N VAL A 470 19.98 5.45 -2.06
CA VAL A 470 20.72 4.71 -3.09
C VAL A 470 22.22 4.82 -2.83
N GLU A 471 22.88 3.67 -2.73
CA GLU A 471 24.33 3.55 -2.60
C GLU A 471 24.90 2.96 -3.90
N PHE A 472 26.03 3.51 -4.35
CA PHE A 472 26.82 2.94 -5.44
C PHE A 472 28.15 2.46 -4.86
N LYS A 473 28.40 1.15 -4.95
CA LYS A 473 29.61 0.51 -4.41
C LYS A 473 30.51 0.10 -5.56
N GLU A 474 31.70 0.67 -5.60
CA GLU A 474 32.75 0.23 -6.49
C GLU A 474 33.43 -1.02 -5.92
N THR A 475 33.34 -2.13 -6.66
CA THR A 475 33.91 -3.43 -6.26
C THR A 475 35.10 -3.84 -7.14
N ILE A 476 35.19 -3.25 -8.33
CA ILE A 476 36.30 -3.39 -9.28
C ILE A 476 36.49 -2.02 -9.91
N GLU A 477 37.75 -1.60 -10.05
CA GLU A 477 38.13 -0.39 -10.79
C GLU A 477 37.60 -0.44 -12.23
N ALA A 478 36.96 0.65 -12.64
CA ALA A 478 36.51 0.81 -14.01
C ALA A 478 37.68 0.96 -15.00
N PRO A 479 37.55 0.48 -16.26
CA PRO A 479 38.52 0.82 -17.31
C PRO A 479 38.61 2.34 -17.51
N GLU A 480 39.79 2.89 -17.83
CA GLU A 480 39.98 4.36 -17.99
C GLU A 480 39.09 5.01 -19.07
N ASN A 481 38.65 4.26 -20.08
CA ASN A 481 37.76 4.73 -21.15
C ASN A 481 36.78 3.63 -21.55
N PRO A 482 35.72 3.36 -20.76
CA PRO A 482 34.78 2.30 -21.05
C PRO A 482 33.86 2.70 -22.21
N THR A 483 33.63 1.80 -23.17
CA THR A 483 32.66 2.04 -24.24
C THR A 483 31.23 1.81 -23.74
N GLN A 484 30.23 2.33 -24.46
CA GLN A 484 28.83 2.08 -24.10
C GLN A 484 28.47 0.57 -24.11
N GLU A 485 29.14 -0.23 -24.93
CA GLU A 485 29.00 -1.69 -24.96
C GLU A 485 29.67 -2.38 -23.76
N ASP A 486 30.73 -1.79 -23.20
CA ASP A 486 31.37 -2.29 -21.98
C ASP A 486 30.47 -2.03 -20.77
N ILE A 487 29.81 -0.88 -20.76
CA ILE A 487 28.98 -0.40 -19.64
C ILE A 487 27.60 -1.10 -19.59
N ASP A 488 26.99 -1.37 -20.75
CA ASP A 488 25.67 -2.01 -20.84
C ASP A 488 25.78 -3.53 -20.92
N ASP A 489 25.53 -4.19 -19.79
CA ASP A 489 25.58 -5.66 -19.69
C ASP A 489 24.60 -6.36 -20.64
N ARG A 490 23.54 -5.69 -21.11
CA ARG A 490 22.60 -6.27 -22.09
C ARG A 490 23.25 -6.47 -23.46
N ILE A 491 24.26 -5.67 -23.79
CA ILE A 491 24.97 -5.72 -25.07
C ILE A 491 26.10 -6.75 -24.98
N ARG A 492 26.92 -6.67 -23.92
CA ARG A 492 28.07 -7.54 -23.74
C ARG A 492 28.32 -7.83 -22.26
N GLY A 493 28.86 -9.01 -21.96
CA GLY A 493 29.26 -9.34 -20.60
C GLY A 493 30.32 -8.37 -20.05
N SER A 494 30.12 -7.90 -18.83
CA SER A 494 30.96 -6.91 -18.14
C SER A 494 32.16 -7.55 -17.42
N VAL A 495 33.10 -6.75 -16.92
CA VAL A 495 34.19 -7.23 -16.05
C VAL A 495 33.69 -7.89 -14.76
N TYR A 496 32.51 -7.46 -14.29
CA TYR A 496 31.86 -8.00 -13.10
C TYR A 496 31.36 -9.43 -13.33
N ASP A 497 30.88 -9.73 -14.54
CA ASP A 497 30.23 -11.00 -14.92
C ASP A 497 31.12 -12.24 -14.85
N THR A 498 32.45 -12.08 -14.77
CA THR A 498 33.39 -13.20 -14.68
C THR A 498 34.36 -13.10 -13.51
N SER A 499 34.33 -12.03 -12.72
CA SER A 499 35.26 -11.82 -11.62
C SER A 499 34.81 -12.53 -10.33
N PRO A 500 35.58 -13.49 -9.79
CA PRO A 500 35.30 -14.07 -8.47
C PRO A 500 35.48 -13.04 -7.36
N ASN A 501 36.50 -12.16 -7.46
CA ASN A 501 36.76 -11.12 -6.46
C ASN A 501 35.56 -10.19 -6.26
N HIS A 502 34.83 -9.88 -7.34
CA HIS A 502 33.58 -9.11 -7.24
C HIS A 502 32.56 -9.80 -6.34
N VAL A 503 32.34 -11.10 -6.53
CA VAL A 503 31.40 -11.89 -5.73
C VAL A 503 31.80 -11.86 -4.25
N GLU A 504 33.09 -11.98 -3.95
CA GLU A 504 33.58 -11.92 -2.57
C GLU A 504 33.34 -10.55 -1.91
N LEU A 505 33.65 -9.47 -2.62
CA LEU A 505 33.47 -8.10 -2.10
C LEU A 505 31.99 -7.76 -1.90
N VAL A 506 31.11 -8.17 -2.81
CA VAL A 506 29.66 -7.98 -2.70
C VAL A 506 29.10 -8.74 -1.48
N VAL A 507 29.45 -10.01 -1.32
CA VAL A 507 28.98 -10.81 -0.17
C VAL A 507 29.51 -10.24 1.15
N ALA A 508 30.76 -9.79 1.18
CA ALA A 508 31.33 -9.14 2.36
C ALA A 508 30.57 -7.86 2.74
N ASP A 509 30.32 -6.95 1.78
CA ASP A 509 29.58 -5.71 2.04
C ASP A 509 28.14 -5.98 2.53
N ILE A 510 27.46 -6.97 1.95
CA ILE A 510 26.09 -7.33 2.36
C ILE A 510 26.08 -7.86 3.80
N LEU A 511 27.01 -8.75 4.17
CA LEU A 511 27.07 -9.33 5.51
C LEU A 511 27.51 -8.31 6.57
N GLU A 512 28.51 -7.48 6.25
CA GLU A 512 29.03 -6.44 7.16
C GLU A 512 27.98 -5.38 7.49
N ASN A 513 27.19 -4.97 6.50
CA ASN A 513 26.21 -3.89 6.65
C ASN A 513 24.76 -4.41 6.82
N TRP A 514 24.59 -5.71 7.08
CA TRP A 514 23.26 -6.33 7.16
C TRP A 514 22.40 -5.66 8.22
N ASP A 515 22.90 -5.56 9.46
CA ASP A 515 22.12 -5.04 10.60
C ASP A 515 21.74 -3.56 10.39
N LYS A 516 22.62 -2.76 9.76
CA LYS A 516 22.36 -1.36 9.40
C LYS A 516 21.25 -1.21 8.37
N ARG A 517 21.35 -1.95 7.26
CA ARG A 517 20.40 -1.86 6.14
C ARG A 517 19.06 -2.52 6.45
N SER A 518 19.05 -3.56 7.28
CA SER A 518 17.83 -4.29 7.70
C SER A 518 17.14 -3.71 8.94
N ASN A 519 17.69 -2.65 9.54
CA ASN A 519 17.26 -2.11 10.84
C ASN A 519 17.19 -3.20 11.91
N GLU A 520 18.36 -3.71 12.33
CA GLU A 520 18.51 -4.79 13.30
C GLU A 520 17.74 -6.06 12.91
N ARG A 521 17.83 -6.46 11.63
CA ARG A 521 17.18 -7.68 11.09
C ARG A 521 15.65 -7.63 11.13
N LYS A 522 15.08 -6.46 11.39
CA LYS A 522 13.63 -6.24 11.35
C LYS A 522 13.09 -6.36 9.93
N TYR A 523 13.88 -6.03 8.92
CA TYR A 523 13.46 -6.10 7.51
C TYR A 523 14.32 -7.09 6.72
N ASN A 524 13.77 -7.56 5.61
CA ASN A 524 14.45 -8.47 4.69
C ASN A 524 14.79 -7.78 3.37
N ALA A 525 15.52 -8.50 2.52
CA ALA A 525 16.09 -7.96 1.30
C ALA A 525 15.93 -8.90 0.08
N LEU A 526 15.99 -8.29 -1.10
CA LEU A 526 16.08 -8.98 -2.38
C LEU A 526 17.45 -8.69 -3.00
N PHE A 527 18.05 -9.68 -3.66
CA PHE A 527 19.28 -9.49 -4.42
C PHE A 527 19.09 -9.93 -5.87
N THR A 528 19.15 -8.97 -6.80
CA THR A 528 19.02 -9.26 -8.23
C THR A 528 20.37 -9.34 -8.93
N VAL A 529 20.51 -10.38 -9.74
CA VAL A 529 21.76 -10.74 -10.42
C VAL A 529 21.48 -10.95 -11.91
N HIS A 530 22.31 -10.37 -12.77
CA HIS A 530 22.29 -10.63 -14.21
C HIS A 530 23.71 -10.83 -14.74
N VAL A 531 23.81 -11.52 -15.87
CA VAL A 531 25.06 -11.70 -16.59
C VAL A 531 24.79 -11.35 -18.04
N GLY A 532 25.65 -10.51 -18.61
CA GLY A 532 25.51 -9.97 -19.93
C GLY A 532 25.91 -10.90 -21.08
N GLY A 533 25.63 -10.44 -22.31
CA GLY A 533 26.06 -11.09 -23.55
C GLY A 533 25.41 -12.46 -23.80
N ASN A 534 24.10 -12.58 -23.56
CA ASN A 534 23.29 -13.80 -23.75
C ASN A 534 23.77 -15.03 -22.94
N LYS A 535 24.58 -14.83 -21.90
CA LYS A 535 24.98 -15.90 -20.98
C LYS A 535 23.86 -16.17 -19.96
N PRO A 536 23.68 -17.43 -19.52
CA PRO A 536 22.72 -17.72 -18.45
C PRO A 536 23.19 -17.06 -17.16
N SER A 537 22.30 -16.34 -16.47
CA SER A 537 22.60 -15.69 -15.18
C SER A 537 22.50 -16.64 -13.99
N THR A 538 21.84 -17.79 -14.15
CA THR A 538 21.66 -18.78 -13.07
C THR A 538 22.96 -19.27 -12.44
N PRO A 539 24.04 -19.59 -13.19
CA PRO A 539 25.34 -19.92 -12.60
C PRO A 539 25.86 -18.85 -11.66
N ARG A 540 25.77 -17.57 -12.02
CA ARG A 540 26.22 -16.45 -11.16
C ARG A 540 25.37 -16.31 -9.90
N ALA A 541 24.04 -16.46 -10.02
CA ALA A 541 23.18 -16.48 -8.84
C ALA A 541 23.55 -17.61 -7.87
N MET A 542 23.97 -18.78 -8.38
CA MET A 542 24.45 -19.89 -7.57
C MET A 542 25.85 -19.64 -6.98
N GLU A 543 26.75 -18.97 -7.70
CA GLU A 543 28.05 -18.54 -7.15
C GLU A 543 27.85 -17.65 -5.91
N TYR A 544 26.93 -16.68 -5.99
CA TYR A 544 26.55 -15.87 -4.83
C TYR A 544 25.95 -16.72 -3.71
N PHE A 545 24.99 -17.60 -4.04
CA PHE A 545 24.36 -18.48 -3.05
C PHE A 545 25.39 -19.34 -2.31
N ASP A 546 26.35 -19.90 -3.02
CA ASP A 546 27.42 -20.72 -2.46
C ASP A 546 28.35 -19.89 -1.58
N LYS A 547 28.74 -18.70 -2.04
CA LYS A 547 29.58 -17.79 -1.26
C LYS A 547 28.88 -17.30 0.02
N PHE A 548 27.59 -16.98 -0.04
CA PHE A 548 26.81 -16.67 1.17
C PHE A 548 26.79 -17.83 2.16
N ASN A 549 26.58 -19.06 1.69
CA ASN A 549 26.58 -20.24 2.56
C ASN A 549 27.97 -20.47 3.18
N GLU A 550 29.05 -20.27 2.42
CA GLU A 550 30.43 -20.38 2.90
C GLU A 550 30.73 -19.34 4.00
N GLU A 551 30.49 -18.06 3.72
CA GLU A 551 30.79 -16.97 4.67
C GLU A 551 29.87 -17.00 5.90
N ASN A 552 28.58 -17.35 5.73
CA ASN A 552 27.67 -17.53 6.86
C ASN A 552 28.15 -18.61 7.84
N MET A 553 28.80 -19.68 7.37
CA MET A 553 29.32 -20.72 8.27
C MET A 553 30.45 -20.21 9.17
N LYS A 554 31.17 -19.16 8.76
CA LYS A 554 32.23 -18.50 9.53
C LYS A 554 31.67 -17.55 10.58
N LEU A 555 30.42 -17.11 10.44
CA LEU A 555 29.75 -16.23 11.39
C LEU A 555 29.15 -17.00 12.59
N PRO A 556 29.09 -16.37 13.77
CA PRO A 556 28.29 -16.85 14.90
C PRO A 556 26.82 -17.07 14.51
N ILE A 557 26.13 -18.02 15.16
CA ILE A 557 24.78 -18.46 14.77
C ILE A 557 23.80 -17.30 14.70
N GLU A 558 23.87 -16.39 15.68
CA GLU A 558 23.07 -15.19 15.83
C GLU A 558 23.30 -14.16 14.72
N LYS A 559 24.48 -14.17 14.07
CA LYS A 559 24.82 -13.27 12.96
C LYS A 559 24.55 -13.87 11.59
N ARG A 560 24.25 -15.16 11.49
CA ARG A 560 23.95 -15.82 10.20
C ARG A 560 22.66 -15.27 9.61
N ILE A 561 22.60 -15.19 8.28
CA ILE A 561 21.38 -14.82 7.55
C ILE A 561 20.82 -16.02 6.78
N LYS A 562 19.50 -16.13 6.72
CA LYS A 562 18.77 -17.16 5.98
C LYS A 562 18.63 -16.76 4.52
N VAL A 563 19.46 -17.35 3.67
CA VAL A 563 19.52 -17.05 2.23
C VAL A 563 18.81 -18.13 1.42
N ALA A 564 18.00 -17.73 0.45
CA ALA A 564 17.42 -18.60 -0.57
C ALA A 564 17.68 -18.06 -1.98
N VAL A 565 17.46 -18.88 -3.01
CA VAL A 565 17.57 -18.49 -4.41
C VAL A 565 16.32 -18.94 -5.17
N SER A 566 15.83 -18.09 -6.08
CA SER A 566 14.63 -18.37 -6.87
C SER A 566 14.87 -18.11 -8.35
N PHE A 567 14.72 -19.18 -9.15
CA PHE A 567 14.66 -19.12 -10.62
C PHE A 567 13.76 -20.26 -11.14
N SER A 568 13.36 -20.16 -12.41
CA SER A 568 12.46 -21.15 -13.03
C SER A 568 13.21 -22.41 -13.45
N ALA A 569 12.54 -23.56 -13.36
CA ALA A 569 13.04 -24.79 -13.95
C ALA A 569 13.18 -24.62 -15.47
N ASP A 570 14.31 -25.05 -16.03
CA ASP A 570 14.53 -24.99 -17.46
C ASP A 570 13.86 -26.19 -18.14
N THR A 571 12.97 -25.88 -19.08
CA THR A 571 12.25 -26.84 -19.92
C THR A 571 12.57 -26.64 -21.40
N SER A 572 13.42 -25.67 -21.72
CA SER A 572 14.03 -25.60 -23.03
C SER A 572 14.99 -26.79 -23.12
N ASN A 573 14.90 -27.60 -24.18
CA ASN A 573 15.84 -28.70 -24.44
C ASN A 573 17.24 -28.16 -24.82
N SER A 574 17.73 -27.16 -24.09
CA SER A 574 18.99 -26.47 -24.28
C SER A 574 20.12 -27.25 -23.62
N SER A 575 21.36 -26.95 -24.02
CA SER A 575 22.55 -27.54 -23.41
C SER A 575 22.72 -27.21 -21.92
N ASN A 576 22.06 -26.15 -21.42
CA ASN A 576 22.18 -25.67 -20.04
C ASN A 576 21.09 -26.22 -19.11
N GLN A 577 20.08 -26.90 -19.66
CA GLN A 577 18.90 -27.35 -18.94
C GLN A 577 19.24 -28.22 -17.73
N LEU A 578 20.10 -29.22 -17.91
CA LEU A 578 20.50 -30.16 -16.86
C LEU A 578 21.13 -29.42 -15.67
N ARG A 579 22.14 -28.60 -15.94
CA ARG A 579 22.88 -27.84 -14.92
C ARG A 579 21.97 -26.87 -14.16
N THR A 580 21.07 -26.19 -14.87
CA THR A 580 20.09 -25.28 -14.24
C THR A 580 19.19 -26.02 -13.26
N ASN A 581 18.67 -27.18 -13.66
CA ASN A 581 17.76 -27.97 -12.83
C ASN A 581 18.47 -28.67 -11.67
N GLU A 582 19.72 -29.13 -11.84
CA GLU A 582 20.56 -29.64 -10.76
C GLU A 582 20.84 -28.57 -9.70
N ASN A 583 21.15 -27.34 -10.13
CA ASN A 583 21.35 -26.20 -9.24
C ASN A 583 20.08 -25.85 -8.45
N LEU A 584 18.91 -25.86 -9.11
CA LEU A 584 17.63 -25.64 -8.43
C LEU A 584 17.37 -26.72 -7.37
N HIS A 585 17.56 -27.98 -7.72
CA HIS A 585 17.42 -29.09 -6.77
C HIS A 585 18.36 -28.96 -5.57
N ARG A 586 19.62 -28.54 -5.80
CA ARG A 586 20.59 -28.28 -4.73
C ARG A 586 20.14 -27.15 -3.80
N ALA A 587 19.65 -26.04 -4.35
CA ALA A 587 19.10 -24.94 -3.58
C ALA A 587 17.89 -25.38 -2.74
N MET A 588 17.00 -26.19 -3.31
CA MET A 588 15.83 -26.74 -2.61
C MET A 588 16.22 -27.65 -1.45
N ASN A 589 17.28 -28.47 -1.59
CA ASN A 589 17.76 -29.31 -0.50
C ASN A 589 18.29 -28.50 0.69
N VAL A 590 19.04 -27.42 0.42
CA VAL A 590 19.50 -26.50 1.46
C VAL A 590 18.31 -25.82 2.14
N TYR A 591 17.32 -25.38 1.36
CA TYR A 591 16.10 -24.78 1.88
C TYR A 591 15.27 -25.74 2.74
N ASN A 592 15.10 -26.98 2.29
CA ASN A 592 14.40 -28.04 3.02
C ASN A 592 15.06 -28.31 4.37
N ALA A 593 16.40 -28.34 4.42
CA ALA A 593 17.13 -28.48 5.68
C ALA A 593 16.93 -27.27 6.60
N MET A 594 16.91 -26.06 6.04
CA MET A 594 16.74 -24.80 6.79
C MET A 594 15.34 -24.67 7.42
N PHE A 595 14.28 -25.01 6.67
CA PHE A 595 12.88 -24.80 7.09
C PHE A 595 12.12 -26.08 7.42
N LYS A 596 12.80 -27.24 7.41
CA LYS A 596 12.20 -28.56 7.66
C LYS A 596 11.05 -28.88 6.70
N THR A 597 11.20 -28.52 5.42
CA THR A 597 10.25 -28.81 4.33
C THR A 597 10.73 -29.97 3.47
N THR A 598 9.94 -30.39 2.47
CA THR A 598 10.20 -31.59 1.64
C THR A 598 9.98 -31.36 0.15
N PHE A 599 10.25 -30.14 -0.34
CA PHE A 599 10.05 -29.82 -1.75
C PHE A 599 11.06 -30.55 -2.65
N ASP A 600 10.63 -30.85 -3.87
CA ASP A 600 11.40 -31.54 -4.91
C ASP A 600 11.13 -30.92 -6.30
N MET A 601 11.75 -31.48 -7.35
CA MET A 601 11.57 -30.97 -8.72
C MET A 601 10.13 -31.09 -9.26
N THR A 602 9.26 -31.86 -8.61
CA THR A 602 7.82 -31.93 -8.97
C THR A 602 7.00 -30.83 -8.29
N SER A 603 7.55 -30.21 -7.24
CA SER A 603 6.89 -29.22 -6.38
C SER A 603 7.59 -27.85 -6.39
N VAL A 604 8.34 -27.53 -7.47
CA VAL A 604 9.01 -26.22 -7.67
C VAL A 604 8.06 -25.04 -7.48
N LYS A 605 6.81 -25.15 -7.93
CA LYS A 605 5.82 -24.09 -7.74
C LYS A 605 5.50 -23.85 -6.26
N ALA A 606 5.29 -24.92 -5.50
CA ALA A 606 5.02 -24.83 -4.06
C ALA A 606 6.23 -24.29 -3.29
N TYR A 607 7.46 -24.64 -3.72
CA TYR A 607 8.70 -24.05 -3.22
C TYR A 607 8.76 -22.53 -3.43
N GLN A 608 8.44 -22.05 -4.64
CA GLN A 608 8.41 -20.62 -4.96
C GLN A 608 7.32 -19.87 -4.19
N GLU A 609 6.15 -20.49 -4.03
CA GLU A 609 5.05 -19.94 -3.20
C GLU A 609 5.48 -19.85 -1.72
N ASP A 610 6.23 -20.84 -1.20
CA ASP A 610 6.75 -20.80 0.18
C ASP A 610 7.82 -19.72 0.37
N ILE A 611 8.75 -19.55 -0.58
CA ILE A 611 9.71 -18.44 -0.59
C ILE A 611 8.96 -17.11 -0.52
N ALA A 612 7.96 -16.92 -1.37
CA ALA A 612 7.19 -15.68 -1.41
C ALA A 612 6.49 -15.41 -0.06
N ARG A 613 5.91 -16.44 0.58
CA ARG A 613 5.29 -16.31 1.90
C ARG A 613 6.28 -15.93 2.99
N ARG A 614 7.46 -16.58 3.02
CA ARG A 614 8.50 -16.31 4.02
C ARG A 614 9.18 -14.96 3.82
N LEU A 615 9.39 -14.54 2.58
CA LEU A 615 9.87 -13.20 2.25
C LEU A 615 8.82 -12.12 2.56
N ASN A 616 7.52 -12.42 2.42
CA ASN A 616 6.45 -11.50 2.83
C ASN A 616 6.09 -11.60 4.32
N LYS A 617 6.83 -12.39 5.11
CA LYS A 617 6.56 -12.64 6.53
C LYS A 617 5.12 -13.06 6.86
N THR A 618 4.56 -13.91 6.01
CA THR A 618 3.20 -14.47 6.15
C THR A 618 3.20 -15.97 6.43
N ALA A 619 4.38 -16.57 6.63
CA ALA A 619 4.49 -17.98 6.97
C ALA A 619 4.03 -18.25 8.42
N ASP A 620 3.20 -19.29 8.59
CA ASP A 620 2.50 -19.58 9.85
C ASP A 620 3.44 -19.97 11.02
N ASP A 621 4.65 -20.45 10.70
CA ASP A 621 5.64 -20.89 11.68
C ASP A 621 6.53 -19.76 12.22
N GLY A 622 6.34 -18.52 11.75
CA GLY A 622 7.13 -17.36 12.14
C GLY A 622 8.59 -17.40 11.67
N ASN A 623 8.99 -18.39 10.85
CA ASN A 623 10.36 -18.52 10.35
C ASN A 623 10.49 -17.87 8.97
N TYR A 624 11.08 -16.67 8.94
CA TYR A 624 11.18 -15.88 7.72
C TYR A 624 12.53 -16.00 7.03
N LEU A 625 12.57 -15.57 5.77
CA LEU A 625 13.79 -15.42 4.99
C LEU A 625 14.36 -14.02 5.19
N ASP A 626 15.69 -13.95 5.25
CA ASP A 626 16.43 -12.69 5.37
C ASP A 626 16.75 -12.15 3.97
N LEU A 627 17.28 -13.00 3.08
CA LEU A 627 17.71 -12.60 1.73
C LEU A 627 17.25 -13.61 0.67
N VAL A 628 16.70 -13.12 -0.45
CA VAL A 628 16.39 -13.95 -1.61
C VAL A 628 17.15 -13.47 -2.84
N ILE A 629 17.93 -14.36 -3.45
CA ILE A 629 18.67 -14.12 -4.69
C ILE A 629 17.76 -14.44 -5.88
N VAL A 630 17.64 -13.52 -6.82
CA VAL A 630 16.79 -13.64 -8.02
C VAL A 630 17.52 -13.21 -9.27
N VAL A 631 17.09 -13.76 -10.41
CA VAL A 631 17.44 -13.19 -11.71
C VAL A 631 16.41 -12.12 -12.08
N ASP A 632 15.23 -12.54 -12.56
CA ASP A 632 14.12 -11.64 -12.93
C ASP A 632 12.84 -11.86 -12.12
N GLN A 633 12.82 -12.88 -11.25
CA GLN A 633 11.65 -13.16 -10.39
C GLN A 633 11.52 -12.11 -9.29
N PHE A 634 10.29 -11.87 -8.84
CA PHE A 634 9.93 -10.91 -7.78
C PHE A 634 10.26 -9.42 -8.03
N LEU A 635 10.95 -9.07 -9.13
CA LEU A 635 11.19 -7.67 -9.51
C LEU A 635 9.93 -6.93 -9.97
N THR A 636 8.90 -7.68 -10.36
CA THR A 636 7.59 -7.14 -10.74
C THR A 636 6.46 -7.96 -10.16
N GLY A 637 5.38 -7.28 -9.75
CA GLY A 637 4.16 -7.90 -9.22
C GLY A 637 4.25 -8.42 -7.77
N PHE A 638 5.45 -8.54 -7.19
CA PHE A 638 5.63 -8.98 -5.80
C PHE A 638 5.51 -7.81 -4.82
N ASP A 639 4.61 -7.91 -3.83
CA ASP A 639 4.33 -6.85 -2.87
C ASP A 639 4.65 -7.32 -1.45
N ALA A 640 5.69 -6.74 -0.85
CA ALA A 640 6.16 -7.06 0.50
C ALA A 640 6.45 -5.76 1.28
N PRO A 641 5.48 -5.25 2.06
CA PRO A 641 5.66 -4.01 2.85
C PRO A 641 6.87 -4.05 3.79
N GLU A 642 7.19 -5.21 4.34
CA GLU A 642 8.32 -5.44 5.26
C GLU A 642 9.66 -5.76 4.57
N MET A 643 9.76 -5.55 3.25
CA MET A 643 11.04 -5.61 2.53
C MET A 643 11.57 -4.19 2.31
N ASN A 644 12.79 -3.92 2.78
CA ASN A 644 13.34 -2.56 2.75
C ASN A 644 14.60 -2.39 1.90
N THR A 645 15.29 -3.48 1.51
CA THR A 645 16.58 -3.38 0.82
C THR A 645 16.59 -4.17 -0.49
N LEU A 646 17.10 -3.55 -1.55
CA LEU A 646 17.37 -4.18 -2.84
C LEU A 646 18.87 -4.08 -3.16
N TYR A 647 19.51 -5.23 -3.24
CA TYR A 647 20.87 -5.37 -3.75
C TYR A 647 20.83 -5.60 -5.26
N VAL A 648 21.69 -4.92 -6.02
CA VAL A 648 21.67 -4.93 -7.48
C VAL A 648 23.06 -5.22 -8.04
N ASP A 649 23.23 -6.42 -8.62
CA ASP A 649 24.36 -6.80 -9.45
C ASP A 649 23.90 -7.00 -10.90
N ARG A 650 23.43 -5.91 -11.51
CA ARG A 650 23.04 -5.80 -12.93
C ARG A 650 22.85 -4.35 -13.33
N THR A 651 22.88 -4.06 -14.63
CA THR A 651 22.52 -2.73 -15.13
C THR A 651 20.98 -2.63 -15.25
N LEU A 652 20.40 -1.65 -14.55
CA LEU A 652 18.97 -1.31 -14.61
C LEU A 652 18.79 0.04 -15.27
N LYS A 653 17.77 0.17 -16.14
CA LYS A 653 17.49 1.38 -16.91
C LYS A 653 15.98 1.62 -17.05
N GLY A 654 15.59 2.88 -17.24
CA GLY A 654 14.21 3.29 -17.52
C GLY A 654 13.17 2.65 -16.59
N GLY A 655 12.06 2.16 -17.17
CA GLY A 655 10.96 1.57 -16.39
C GLY A 655 11.35 0.33 -15.57
N GLY A 656 12.33 -0.45 -16.04
CA GLY A 656 12.82 -1.62 -15.30
C GLY A 656 13.50 -1.23 -13.98
N LEU A 657 14.23 -0.11 -13.98
CA LEU A 657 14.83 0.46 -12.77
C LEU A 657 13.76 0.87 -11.76
N ILE A 658 12.77 1.65 -12.19
CA ILE A 658 11.69 2.11 -11.30
C ILE A 658 10.92 0.94 -10.69
N GLN A 659 10.63 -0.11 -11.45
CA GLN A 659 9.90 -1.28 -10.97
C GLN A 659 10.67 -2.06 -9.90
N ALA A 660 11.96 -2.26 -10.12
CA ALA A 660 12.85 -2.94 -9.21
C ALA A 660 13.03 -2.12 -7.93
N TYR A 661 13.40 -0.84 -8.05
CA TYR A 661 13.61 0.04 -6.89
C TYR A 661 12.32 0.14 -6.07
N SER A 662 11.16 0.29 -6.73
CA SER A 662 9.85 0.36 -6.06
C SER A 662 9.39 -0.95 -5.37
N ARG A 663 10.25 -1.98 -5.29
CA ARG A 663 10.06 -3.11 -4.39
C ARG A 663 10.33 -2.75 -2.93
N THR A 664 11.17 -1.75 -2.67
CA THR A 664 11.60 -1.39 -1.31
C THR A 664 10.82 -0.21 -0.71
N ASN A 665 10.17 0.61 -1.54
CA ASN A 665 9.50 1.84 -1.10
C ASN A 665 8.04 1.68 -0.62
N ARG A 666 7.60 0.46 -0.34
CA ARG A 666 6.26 0.22 0.23
C ARG A 666 6.20 0.68 1.68
N MET A 667 5.13 1.38 2.02
CA MET A 667 4.89 1.87 3.36
C MET A 667 4.55 0.70 4.30
N HIS A 668 5.18 0.68 5.48
CA HIS A 668 4.88 -0.26 6.56
C HIS A 668 4.84 0.46 7.90
N ASN A 669 5.93 1.15 8.24
CA ASN A 669 6.04 2.01 9.41
C ASN A 669 7.02 3.16 9.06
N HIS A 670 6.55 4.40 9.08
CA HIS A 670 7.33 5.57 8.69
C HIS A 670 8.54 5.87 9.58
N ILE A 671 8.53 5.36 10.81
CA ILE A 671 9.62 5.52 11.76
C ILE A 671 10.67 4.47 11.46
N ASP A 672 10.34 3.19 11.54
CA ASP A 672 11.30 2.09 11.38
C ASP A 672 11.83 1.92 9.94
N LYS A 673 11.03 2.34 8.95
CA LYS A 673 11.33 2.24 7.52
C LYS A 673 11.16 3.62 6.87
N PRO A 674 12.17 4.51 7.00
CA PRO A 674 12.09 5.87 6.46
C PRO A 674 12.20 5.91 4.92
N TRP A 675 12.81 4.91 4.30
CA TRP A 675 13.01 4.80 2.86
C TRP A 675 13.20 3.34 2.41
N GLY A 676 13.18 3.15 1.09
CA GLY A 676 13.70 1.95 0.45
C GLY A 676 15.20 2.07 0.19
N ASN A 677 16.00 1.14 0.73
CA ASN A 677 17.43 1.05 0.50
C ASN A 677 17.70 0.35 -0.84
N VAL A 678 18.59 0.91 -1.66
CA VAL A 678 19.07 0.28 -2.89
C VAL A 678 20.58 0.38 -2.95
N VAL A 679 21.24 -0.75 -3.22
CA VAL A 679 22.71 -0.81 -3.28
C VAL A 679 23.12 -1.42 -4.62
N ASN A 680 23.81 -0.63 -5.44
CA ASN A 680 24.30 -1.04 -6.76
C ASN A 680 25.79 -1.39 -6.68
N TYR A 681 26.17 -2.52 -7.27
CA TYR A 681 27.56 -3.02 -7.23
C TYR A 681 28.32 -2.95 -8.57
N ARG A 682 27.67 -2.40 -9.61
CA ARG A 682 28.27 -2.15 -10.94
C ARG A 682 28.52 -0.66 -11.13
N TRP A 683 29.38 -0.29 -12.08
CA TRP A 683 29.78 1.07 -12.47
C TRP A 683 28.95 2.20 -11.83
N PRO A 684 29.46 2.82 -10.76
CA PRO A 684 28.76 3.85 -10.01
C PRO A 684 28.22 4.98 -10.87
N GLU A 685 29.06 5.61 -11.68
CA GLU A 685 28.70 6.76 -12.51
C GLU A 685 27.56 6.45 -13.49
N GLN A 686 27.63 5.29 -14.17
CA GLN A 686 26.57 4.92 -15.10
C GLN A 686 25.26 4.63 -14.36
N ASN A 687 25.29 3.84 -13.28
CA ASN A 687 24.06 3.49 -12.58
C ASN A 687 23.42 4.74 -11.95
N GLU A 688 24.24 5.70 -11.51
CA GLU A 688 23.76 7.00 -11.05
C GLU A 688 23.12 7.81 -12.19
N TYR A 689 23.73 7.82 -13.38
CA TYR A 689 23.14 8.45 -14.57
C TYR A 689 21.78 7.83 -14.94
N GLU A 690 21.71 6.51 -15.07
CA GLU A 690 20.50 5.77 -15.45
C GLU A 690 19.38 5.95 -14.42
N MET A 691 19.74 5.98 -13.13
CA MET A 691 18.81 6.28 -12.04
C MET A 691 18.24 7.69 -12.16
N ASN A 692 19.09 8.70 -12.33
CA ASN A 692 18.64 10.09 -12.41
C ASN A 692 17.77 10.35 -13.64
N GLN A 693 18.14 9.75 -14.78
CA GLN A 693 17.35 9.78 -16.00
C GLN A 693 15.97 9.14 -15.77
N ALA A 694 15.93 7.94 -15.19
CA ALA A 694 14.67 7.26 -14.92
C ALA A 694 13.77 8.07 -13.96
N PHE A 695 14.31 8.63 -12.88
CA PHE A 695 13.51 9.42 -11.94
C PHE A 695 12.95 10.69 -12.57
N ALA A 696 13.69 11.40 -13.40
CA ALA A 696 13.16 12.58 -14.07
C ALA A 696 12.03 12.24 -15.04
N VAL A 697 12.20 11.18 -15.86
CA VAL A 697 11.16 10.73 -16.78
C VAL A 697 9.89 10.33 -16.01
N TYR A 698 10.02 9.59 -14.90
CA TYR A 698 8.87 9.03 -14.20
C TYR A 698 8.32 9.88 -13.02
N SER A 699 8.87 11.07 -12.77
CA SER A 699 8.42 12.00 -11.73
C SER A 699 7.60 13.17 -12.25
N ASN A 700 7.77 13.56 -13.52
CA ASN A 700 7.11 14.70 -14.13
C ASN A 700 6.05 14.26 -15.16
N ARG A 701 4.83 14.79 -15.03
CA ARG A 701 3.70 14.52 -15.95
C ARG A 701 4.00 14.97 -17.38
N ALA A 702 4.82 16.02 -17.53
CA ALA A 702 5.21 16.60 -18.82
C ALA A 702 6.45 15.94 -19.45
N SER A 703 7.05 14.93 -18.81
CA SER A 703 8.23 14.22 -19.34
C SER A 703 8.02 13.51 -20.67
N ALA A 704 6.80 13.52 -21.22
CA ALA A 704 6.55 13.13 -22.60
C ALA A 704 7.26 14.05 -23.62
N ASP A 705 7.59 15.30 -23.24
CA ASP A 705 7.98 16.36 -24.20
C ASP A 705 9.38 16.98 -23.98
N GLU A 706 10.13 16.63 -22.92
CA GLU A 706 11.38 17.33 -22.54
C GLU A 706 12.62 16.42 -22.42
N GLN A 707 13.75 16.88 -22.95
CA GLN A 707 15.10 16.32 -22.71
C GLN A 707 15.89 17.29 -21.83
N LEU A 708 16.35 16.84 -20.65
CA LEU A 708 17.11 17.63 -19.68
C LEU A 708 18.57 17.15 -19.59
N SER A 709 19.48 18.04 -19.18
CA SER A 709 20.90 17.71 -18.90
C SER A 709 21.08 17.06 -17.51
N LEU A 710 22.22 16.37 -17.27
CA LEU A 710 22.45 15.61 -16.03
C LEU A 710 22.36 16.44 -14.74
N ASP A 711 22.86 17.67 -14.75
CA ASP A 711 22.83 18.55 -13.58
C ASP A 711 21.39 19.03 -13.30
N GLU A 712 20.60 19.28 -14.35
CA GLU A 712 19.18 19.60 -14.25
C GLU A 712 18.38 18.40 -13.73
N LEU A 713 18.73 17.18 -14.15
CA LEU A 713 18.12 15.93 -13.66
C LEU A 713 18.38 15.74 -12.16
N LYS A 714 19.63 15.92 -11.71
CA LYS A 714 20.01 15.79 -10.30
C LYS A 714 19.32 16.83 -9.42
N GLY A 715 19.38 18.11 -9.79
CA GLY A 715 18.71 19.19 -9.06
C GLY A 715 17.20 18.97 -8.93
N SER A 716 16.54 18.58 -10.03
CA SER A 716 15.10 18.29 -10.01
C SER A 716 14.75 17.09 -9.13
N ASN A 717 15.58 16.04 -9.11
CA ASN A 717 15.35 14.85 -8.28
C ASN A 717 15.51 15.16 -6.78
N GLU A 718 16.51 15.97 -6.42
CA GLU A 718 16.73 16.45 -5.06
C GLU A 718 15.58 17.34 -4.57
N GLU A 719 15.15 18.31 -5.38
CA GLU A 719 14.00 19.17 -5.07
C GLU A 719 12.69 18.37 -4.94
N SER A 720 12.58 17.25 -5.66
CA SER A 720 11.41 16.38 -5.64
C SER A 720 11.34 15.47 -4.41
N GLY A 721 12.39 15.41 -3.58
CA GLY A 721 12.43 14.59 -2.36
C GLY A 721 12.39 13.08 -2.62
N ILE A 722 12.76 12.65 -3.82
CA ILE A 722 12.75 11.23 -4.22
C ILE A 722 13.91 10.49 -3.57
N LEU A 723 15.06 11.15 -3.48
CA LEU A 723 16.29 10.63 -2.88
C LEU A 723 16.47 11.12 -1.45
N SER A 724 17.11 10.31 -0.61
CA SER A 724 17.54 10.70 0.73
C SER A 724 18.53 11.86 0.67
N LYS A 725 18.45 12.78 1.63
CA LYS A 725 19.47 13.82 1.82
C LYS A 725 20.85 13.20 2.11
N PRO A 726 21.97 13.92 1.88
CA PRO A 726 23.29 13.51 2.36
C PRO A 726 23.34 13.32 3.88
N PHE A 727 24.30 12.53 4.37
CA PHE A 727 24.44 12.22 5.80
C PHE A 727 24.62 13.50 6.63
N SER A 728 25.48 14.42 6.19
CA SER A 728 25.73 15.67 6.91
C SER A 728 24.48 16.53 7.05
N ALA A 729 23.62 16.58 6.03
CA ALA A 729 22.39 17.35 6.06
C ALA A 729 21.40 16.76 7.08
N VAL A 730 21.18 15.44 7.07
CA VAL A 730 20.30 14.77 8.05
C VAL A 730 20.87 14.90 9.47
N LYS A 731 22.19 14.78 9.63
CA LYS A 731 22.88 14.96 10.90
C LYS A 731 22.70 16.39 11.43
N ASN A 732 22.87 17.40 10.60
CA ASN A 732 22.70 18.80 10.99
C ASN A 732 21.24 19.10 11.37
N ASP A 733 20.27 18.61 10.59
CA ASP A 733 18.86 18.71 10.92
C ASP A 733 18.59 18.08 12.32
N LEU A 734 19.16 16.90 12.59
CA LEU A 734 19.00 16.23 13.90
C LEU A 734 19.67 17.03 15.03
N GLN A 735 20.88 17.55 14.83
CA GLN A 735 21.56 18.39 15.82
C GLN A 735 20.74 19.63 16.18
N GLU A 736 20.06 20.25 15.20
CA GLU A 736 19.15 21.36 15.47
C GLU A 736 17.94 20.93 16.31
N VAL A 737 17.36 19.76 16.03
CA VAL A 737 16.26 19.21 16.84
C VAL A 737 16.73 18.87 18.25
N VAL A 738 17.89 18.24 18.41
CA VAL A 738 18.49 17.93 19.72
C VAL A 738 18.71 19.20 20.52
N LYS A 739 19.22 20.26 19.90
CA LYS A 739 19.40 21.56 20.55
C LYS A 739 18.06 22.16 21.02
N LYS A 740 17.03 22.16 20.16
CA LYS A 740 15.69 22.64 20.53
C LYS A 740 15.09 21.83 21.68
N LEU A 741 15.23 20.50 21.63
CA LEU A 741 14.78 19.63 22.71
C LEU A 741 15.51 19.94 24.02
N SER A 742 16.83 20.15 23.97
CA SER A 742 17.63 20.57 25.12
C SER A 742 17.08 21.88 25.72
N ASP A 743 16.81 22.88 24.89
CA ASP A 743 16.27 24.18 25.32
C ASP A 743 14.85 24.05 25.93
N LEU A 744 13.99 23.22 25.35
CA LEU A 744 12.60 22.98 25.80
C LEU A 744 12.51 22.13 27.08
N THR A 745 13.57 21.39 27.40
CA THR A 745 13.60 20.41 28.49
C THR A 745 14.65 20.72 29.56
N ASP A 746 15.14 21.96 29.61
CA ASP A 746 16.16 22.42 30.57
C ASP A 746 17.38 21.48 30.60
N GLY A 747 17.98 21.27 29.42
CA GLY A 747 19.11 20.36 29.26
C GLY A 747 18.72 18.89 29.49
N PHE A 748 17.54 18.47 29.01
CA PHE A 748 17.00 17.12 29.15
C PHE A 748 16.67 16.69 30.59
N ASN A 749 16.63 17.60 31.55
CA ASN A 749 16.38 17.27 32.95
C ASN A 749 14.88 17.26 33.31
N GLN A 750 14.09 18.16 32.71
CA GLN A 750 12.68 18.32 33.08
C GLN A 750 11.85 18.88 31.94
N LEU A 751 10.59 18.43 31.85
CA LEU A 751 9.63 19.04 30.92
C LEU A 751 9.27 20.46 31.33
N SER A 752 9.17 21.36 30.36
CA SER A 752 8.62 22.69 30.60
C SER A 752 7.19 22.61 31.17
N PRO A 753 6.83 23.46 32.16
CA PRO A 753 5.46 23.55 32.66
C PRO A 753 4.49 24.20 31.67
N SER A 754 5.00 24.83 30.59
CA SER A 754 4.19 25.48 29.57
C SER A 754 3.58 24.45 28.61
N GLU A 755 2.25 24.39 28.54
CA GLU A 755 1.53 23.48 27.62
C GLU A 755 1.96 23.65 26.16
N ARG A 756 2.23 24.88 25.73
CA ARG A 756 2.70 25.17 24.36
C ARG A 756 4.06 24.52 24.10
N GLU A 757 4.96 24.58 25.07
CA GLU A 757 6.31 24.02 24.94
C GLU A 757 6.30 22.50 25.08
N GLN A 758 5.35 21.94 25.84
CA GLN A 758 5.09 20.49 25.86
C GLN A 758 4.60 20.00 24.48
N ASP A 759 3.60 20.68 23.89
CA ASP A 759 3.12 20.33 22.55
C ASP A 759 4.26 20.46 21.50
N GLU A 760 5.12 21.49 21.62
CA GLU A 760 6.30 21.67 20.78
C GLU A 760 7.35 20.55 20.99
N THR A 761 7.62 20.16 22.24
CA THR A 761 8.52 19.05 22.59
C THR A 761 8.03 17.74 21.97
N PHE A 762 6.73 17.46 22.01
CA PHE A 762 6.15 16.28 21.39
C PHE A 762 6.43 16.18 19.89
N GLU A 763 6.23 17.30 19.17
CA GLU A 763 6.49 17.34 17.73
C GLU A 763 7.99 17.25 17.43
N GLN A 764 8.85 17.87 18.25
CA GLN A 764 10.30 17.70 18.12
C GLN A 764 10.76 16.25 18.41
N LEU A 765 10.14 15.54 19.36
CA LEU A 765 10.45 14.12 19.62
C LEU A 765 10.06 13.22 18.44
N LYS A 766 8.95 13.50 17.76
CA LYS A 766 8.58 12.80 16.53
C LYS A 766 9.61 13.02 15.42
N GLU A 767 10.06 14.27 15.27
CA GLU A 767 11.08 14.61 14.27
C GLU A 767 12.44 14.01 14.62
N TYR A 768 12.81 13.98 15.90
CA TYR A 768 13.98 13.28 16.41
C TYR A 768 13.94 11.80 16.02
N ASN A 769 12.84 11.08 16.29
CA ASN A 769 12.69 9.67 15.92
C ASN A 769 12.84 9.44 14.41
N ARG A 770 12.25 10.33 13.61
CA ARG A 770 12.32 10.26 12.14
C ARG A 770 13.76 10.40 11.66
N LEU A 771 14.45 11.46 12.08
CA LEU A 771 15.83 11.76 11.67
C LEU A 771 16.83 10.75 12.23
N LEU A 772 16.62 10.26 13.45
CA LEU A 772 17.47 9.25 14.07
C LEU A 772 17.39 7.92 13.30
N SER A 773 16.17 7.45 13.02
CA SER A 773 15.96 6.22 12.24
C SER A 773 16.58 6.32 10.84
N GLN A 774 16.52 7.51 10.23
CA GLN A 774 17.22 7.81 8.99
C GLN A 774 18.74 7.61 9.13
N LEU A 775 19.37 8.24 10.12
CA LEU A 775 20.81 8.15 10.33
C LEU A 775 21.28 6.72 10.69
N LYS A 776 20.49 5.94 11.43
CA LYS A 776 20.81 4.53 11.78
C LYS A 776 21.06 3.66 10.53
N GLN A 777 20.48 4.02 9.38
CA GLN A 777 20.61 3.25 8.14
C GLN A 777 21.75 3.71 7.22
N TYR A 778 22.52 4.74 7.59
CA TYR A 778 23.73 5.12 6.85
C TYR A 778 24.88 4.17 7.19
N THR A 779 25.64 3.81 6.16
CA THR A 779 26.84 2.98 6.28
C THR A 779 28.11 3.83 6.22
N GLN A 780 28.03 5.01 5.60
CA GLN A 780 29.13 5.95 5.39
C GLN A 780 28.63 7.40 5.51
N ASP A 781 29.53 8.32 5.85
CA ASP A 781 29.31 9.76 5.71
C ASP A 781 29.67 10.27 4.29
N ASP A 782 29.47 11.56 4.06
CA ASP A 782 29.65 12.18 2.74
C ASP A 782 31.10 12.17 2.24
N ASP A 783 32.06 11.98 3.14
CA ASP A 783 33.50 11.84 2.84
C ASP A 783 33.90 10.35 2.65
N GLY A 784 32.96 9.42 2.77
CA GLY A 784 33.16 7.98 2.61
C GLY A 784 33.65 7.25 3.86
N ASN A 785 33.74 7.91 5.02
CA ASN A 785 34.14 7.25 6.25
C ASN A 785 33.00 6.37 6.77
N SER A 786 33.34 5.19 7.31
CA SER A 786 32.34 4.29 7.89
C SER A 786 31.60 4.94 9.05
N VAL A 787 30.28 4.81 9.07
CA VAL A 787 29.40 5.27 10.15
C VAL A 787 28.51 4.11 10.58
N SER A 788 28.33 3.97 11.88
CA SER A 788 27.43 2.96 12.44
C SER A 788 26.84 3.47 13.75
N ALA A 789 25.51 3.43 13.84
CA ALA A 789 24.82 3.64 15.11
C ALA A 789 24.91 2.41 16.04
N TYR A 790 25.44 1.28 15.56
CA TYR A 790 25.42 0.00 16.27
C TYR A 790 26.80 -0.45 16.74
N ASP A 791 27.85 -0.15 15.97
CA ASP A 791 29.21 -0.62 16.24
C ASP A 791 29.99 0.35 17.14
N ASP A 792 29.81 1.66 16.95
CA ASP A 792 30.45 2.72 17.75
C ASP A 792 29.40 3.73 18.24
N THR A 793 28.61 3.29 19.22
CA THR A 793 27.47 4.07 19.74
C THR A 793 27.91 5.41 20.32
N GLU A 794 29.05 5.47 21.01
CA GLU A 794 29.55 6.69 21.66
C GLU A 794 30.00 7.74 20.63
N ASP A 795 30.72 7.36 19.57
CA ASP A 795 31.03 8.29 18.47
C ASP A 795 29.73 8.80 17.82
N PHE A 796 28.75 7.91 17.62
CA PHE A 796 27.47 8.27 17.03
C PHE A 796 26.68 9.29 17.89
N TYR A 797 26.58 9.06 19.21
CA TYR A 797 26.00 10.01 20.18
C TYR A 797 26.69 11.39 20.09
N ASN A 798 28.02 11.40 20.13
CA ASN A 798 28.81 12.63 20.03
C ASN A 798 28.57 13.37 18.69
N ARG A 799 28.47 12.64 17.57
CA ARG A 799 28.18 13.21 16.25
C ARG A 799 26.83 13.92 16.20
N ILE A 800 25.81 13.43 16.90
CA ILE A 800 24.47 14.04 16.91
C ILE A 800 24.28 15.07 18.03
N GLY A 801 25.29 15.25 18.90
CA GLY A 801 25.32 16.29 19.92
C GLY A 801 24.49 15.96 21.17
N ILE A 802 24.34 14.69 21.51
CA ILE A 802 23.67 14.22 22.74
C ILE A 802 24.51 13.11 23.38
N THR A 803 24.52 13.02 24.71
CA THR A 803 25.13 11.88 25.40
C THR A 803 24.17 10.70 25.50
N LYS A 804 24.69 9.50 25.77
CA LYS A 804 23.86 8.29 25.99
C LYS A 804 22.83 8.49 27.11
N ASP A 805 23.25 9.07 28.23
CA ASP A 805 22.38 9.27 29.39
C ASP A 805 21.26 10.28 29.08
N GLU A 806 21.58 11.37 28.38
CA GLU A 806 20.59 12.36 27.94
C GLU A 806 19.57 11.76 26.97
N GLU A 807 20.01 10.90 26.04
CA GLU A 807 19.09 10.22 25.11
C GLU A 807 18.15 9.26 25.85
N VAL A 808 18.65 8.51 26.83
CA VAL A 808 17.80 7.63 27.65
C VAL A 808 16.77 8.47 28.41
N ILE A 809 17.16 9.57 29.05
CA ILE A 809 16.22 10.44 29.79
C ILE A 809 15.17 11.02 28.83
N LEU A 810 15.60 11.52 27.68
CA LEU A 810 14.73 12.10 26.65
C LEU A 810 13.69 11.09 26.13
N THR A 811 14.14 9.89 25.78
CA THR A 811 13.30 8.87 25.12
C THR A 811 12.49 8.02 26.09
N THR A 812 12.86 7.96 27.36
CA THR A 812 12.12 7.16 28.37
C THR A 812 11.31 8.05 29.31
N VAL A 813 11.96 8.95 30.06
CA VAL A 813 11.34 9.76 31.11
C VAL A 813 10.51 10.88 30.51
N ILE A 814 11.14 11.77 29.72
CA ILE A 814 10.48 12.95 29.13
C ILE A 814 9.36 12.50 28.19
N ALA A 815 9.65 11.57 27.26
CA ALA A 815 8.63 11.05 26.36
C ALA A 815 7.48 10.34 27.12
N GLY A 816 7.77 9.62 28.21
CA GLY A 816 6.78 8.94 29.05
C GLY A 816 5.87 9.92 29.78
N GLU A 817 6.44 10.92 30.47
CA GLU A 817 5.69 11.98 31.14
C GLU A 817 4.78 12.73 30.16
N LEU A 818 5.29 13.01 28.96
CA LEU A 818 4.55 13.75 27.96
C LEU A 818 3.40 12.91 27.36
N LYS A 819 3.58 11.60 27.22
CA LYS A 819 2.48 10.68 26.91
C LYS A 819 1.41 10.70 27.98
N GLU A 820 1.77 10.63 29.27
CA GLU A 820 0.80 10.67 30.35
C GLU A 820 0.02 11.99 30.39
N ILE A 821 0.71 13.12 30.24
CA ILE A 821 0.08 14.44 30.19
C ILE A 821 -0.91 14.50 29.03
N ARG A 822 -0.50 14.04 27.85
CA ARG A 822 -1.36 14.05 26.65
C ARG A 822 -2.54 13.09 26.78
N ALA A 823 -2.34 11.90 27.32
CA ALA A 823 -3.40 10.94 27.61
C ALA A 823 -4.46 11.52 28.55
N ARG A 824 -4.02 12.20 29.62
CA ARG A 824 -4.92 12.92 30.54
C ARG A 824 -5.63 14.10 29.88
N LYS A 825 -4.93 14.88 29.04
CA LYS A 825 -5.46 16.05 28.33
C LYS A 825 -6.52 15.66 27.29
N GLU A 826 -6.31 14.54 26.60
CA GLU A 826 -7.20 14.05 25.54
C GLU A 826 -8.26 13.04 26.05
N ASP A 827 -8.23 12.67 27.34
CA ASP A 827 -9.09 11.63 27.95
C ASP A 827 -9.04 10.29 27.18
N ILE A 828 -7.80 9.90 26.84
CA ILE A 828 -7.47 8.67 26.12
C ILE A 828 -6.56 7.78 26.95
N ASP A 829 -6.47 6.50 26.59
CA ASP A 829 -5.51 5.59 27.22
C ASP A 829 -4.07 5.97 26.81
N ILE A 830 -3.08 5.78 27.69
CA ILE A 830 -1.69 6.10 27.39
C ILE A 830 -1.15 5.33 26.17
N SER A 831 -1.66 4.11 25.93
CA SER A 831 -1.31 3.30 24.76
C SER A 831 -1.82 3.88 23.43
N GLN A 832 -2.78 4.80 23.48
CA GLN A 832 -3.35 5.48 22.31
C GLN A 832 -2.54 6.73 21.92
N VAL A 833 -1.60 7.17 22.75
CA VAL A 833 -0.74 8.31 22.40
C VAL A 833 0.31 7.86 21.39
N ASN A 834 0.17 8.33 20.15
CA ASN A 834 1.06 7.99 19.04
C ASN A 834 2.44 8.69 19.15
N LEU A 835 3.30 8.15 20.01
CA LEU A 835 4.70 8.54 20.18
C LEU A 835 5.54 7.31 20.53
N SER A 836 5.98 6.53 19.54
CA SER A 836 6.96 5.46 19.78
C SER A 836 8.37 6.02 19.64
N MET A 837 9.23 5.79 20.62
CA MET A 837 10.61 6.28 20.59
C MET A 837 11.52 5.28 19.87
N VAL A 838 12.43 5.81 19.07
CA VAL A 838 13.53 5.04 18.47
C VAL A 838 14.74 5.23 19.35
N HIS A 839 15.37 4.14 19.74
CA HIS A 839 16.63 4.19 20.47
C HIS A 839 17.80 3.94 19.52
N ILE A 840 18.95 4.54 19.81
CA ILE A 840 20.21 4.22 19.13
C ILE A 840 20.58 2.77 19.44
N HIS A 841 20.39 2.37 20.70
CA HIS A 841 20.66 1.03 21.18
C HIS A 841 19.46 0.48 21.95
N ASP A 842 18.78 -0.52 21.40
CA ASP A 842 17.75 -1.28 22.11
C ASP A 842 18.42 -2.27 23.07
N VAL A 843 18.67 -1.86 24.32
CA VAL A 843 18.94 -2.88 25.36
C VAL A 843 17.62 -3.55 25.68
N LYS A 844 17.26 -4.60 24.95
CA LYS A 844 16.27 -5.57 25.43
C LYS A 844 16.89 -6.29 26.62
N ILE A 845 16.65 -5.74 27.81
CA ILE A 845 16.91 -6.45 29.07
C ILE A 845 15.90 -7.60 29.15
N ASN A 846 16.20 -8.70 28.47
CA ASN A 846 15.50 -9.95 28.64
C ASN A 846 16.27 -10.83 29.64
N TYR A 847 15.62 -11.90 30.08
CA TYR A 847 16.19 -12.79 31.07
C TYR A 847 17.51 -13.42 30.60
N ASP A 848 17.65 -13.67 29.29
CA ASP A 848 18.84 -14.26 28.68
C ASP A 848 20.04 -13.30 28.71
N TYR A 849 19.82 -12.01 28.43
CA TYR A 849 20.85 -10.96 28.50
C TYR A 849 21.37 -10.74 29.93
N LEU A 850 20.46 -10.76 30.92
CA LEU A 850 20.86 -10.73 32.33
C LEU A 850 21.67 -11.96 32.72
N ILE A 851 21.31 -13.14 32.22
CA ILE A 851 22.09 -14.37 32.44
C ILE A 851 23.47 -14.28 31.79
N GLU A 852 23.59 -13.73 30.58
CA GLU A 852 24.87 -13.53 29.92
C GLU A 852 25.76 -12.54 30.67
N LEU A 853 25.21 -11.42 31.17
CA LEU A 853 25.97 -10.48 32.00
C LEU A 853 26.41 -11.10 33.32
N ILE A 854 25.55 -11.91 33.96
CA ILE A 854 25.90 -12.64 35.19
C ILE A 854 26.98 -13.69 34.90
N ALA A 855 26.88 -14.41 33.78
CA ALA A 855 27.88 -15.40 33.37
C ALA A 855 29.23 -14.74 33.05
N LYS A 856 29.20 -13.63 32.30
CA LYS A 856 30.38 -12.80 32.01
C LYS A 856 31.02 -12.26 33.28
N MET A 857 30.23 -11.75 34.23
CA MET A 857 30.73 -11.31 35.53
C MET A 857 31.35 -12.47 36.29
N ALA A 858 30.74 -13.66 36.29
CA ALA A 858 31.28 -14.85 36.93
C ALA A 858 32.63 -15.27 36.30
N ASP A 859 32.75 -15.22 34.98
CA ASP A 859 33.99 -15.51 34.25
C ASP A 859 35.09 -14.48 34.55
N GLU A 860 34.74 -13.19 34.62
CA GLU A 860 35.67 -12.09 34.98
C GLU A 860 36.16 -12.21 36.42
N VAL A 861 35.29 -12.61 37.35
CA VAL A 861 35.66 -12.93 38.74
C VAL A 861 36.57 -14.16 38.79
N HIS A 862 36.25 -15.22 38.03
CA HIS A 862 37.07 -16.42 37.92
C HIS A 862 38.46 -16.14 37.33
N ALA A 863 38.55 -15.17 36.42
CA ALA A 863 39.81 -14.69 35.84
C ALA A 863 40.59 -13.70 36.73
N ASN A 864 40.10 -13.38 37.94
CA ASN A 864 40.64 -12.36 38.85
C ASN A 864 40.71 -10.93 38.26
N ASP A 865 39.91 -10.60 37.24
CA ASP A 865 39.83 -9.24 36.66
C ASP A 865 38.73 -8.43 37.37
N TYR A 866 38.97 -8.15 38.65
CA TYR A 866 37.97 -7.53 39.54
C TYR A 866 37.52 -6.14 39.09
N LYS A 867 38.34 -5.40 38.33
CA LYS A 867 37.94 -4.09 37.77
C LYS A 867 36.86 -4.24 36.69
N LYS A 868 36.97 -5.26 35.83
CA LYS A 868 35.93 -5.54 34.83
C LYS A 868 34.70 -6.14 35.48
N ALA A 869 34.87 -7.07 36.41
CA ALA A 869 33.75 -7.64 37.15
C ALA A 869 32.93 -6.58 37.91
N GLU A 870 33.57 -5.57 38.52
CA GLU A 870 32.87 -4.46 39.17
C GLU A 870 32.09 -3.60 38.16
N LYS A 871 32.65 -3.39 36.95
CA LYS A 871 31.97 -2.66 35.87
C LYS A 871 30.77 -3.45 35.33
N THR A 872 30.92 -4.74 35.08
CA THR A 872 29.84 -5.64 34.66
C THR A 872 28.77 -5.76 35.75
N ARG A 873 29.15 -5.77 37.04
CA ARG A 873 28.19 -5.73 38.17
C ARG A 873 27.40 -4.43 38.23
N SER A 874 28.00 -3.31 37.84
CA SER A 874 27.29 -2.03 37.75
C SER A 874 26.39 -1.92 36.51
N GLU A 875 26.61 -2.77 35.52
CA GLU A 875 25.83 -2.86 34.28
C GLU A 875 24.64 -3.84 34.40
N ILE A 876 24.71 -4.80 35.34
CA ILE A 876 23.59 -5.63 35.84
C ILE A 876 22.75 -4.81 36.82
#